data_AF-A0A7H0FX33-F1
#
_entry.id   AF-A0A7H0FX33-F1
#
_cell.length_a   1.000
_cell.length_b   1.000
_cell.length_c   1.000
_cell.angle_alpha   90.00
_cell.angle_beta   90.00
_cell.angle_gamma   90.00
#
_symmetry.space_group_name_H-M   'P 1'
#
loop_
_entity.id
_entity.type
_entity.pdbx_description
1 polymer ?
#
loop_
_entity_poly.entity_id
_entity_poly.type
_entity_poly.pdbx_seq_one_letter_code
_entity_poly.pdbx_strand_id
1 'polypeptide(L)'
;MALDRTAGFDMLVQISETEINAQLAAAFASGLIFPPSLSTPVNAFGITGTLDLNFGTPVADLDRPRPQMRFRVPFTNSQLEVTAPLPTTIAPLGGTIEIIDSVQMRTNGGTQQAVLDFTSGAPSVTVTFDGSTAGMLAPILGGFGLTVAQVQNQLAGIVQQRLVDDVQRLALTPPIPVANDADPLTPFAIEVTTVNDTAAADRDALTFGVRTDAASTGNINAITQSFIPAGAPSMVMMSNAWLLGSVVRPQLAAALGRPVTDFDRPLRLNRPVPAPGGQGTLTNLVARIEGNRIRVDGRATASGTGWSAVATFTFFVSLTLSGGQIQITATTPVVDVDVSMEWWVWLASAFLGGLFGGIIGAIVGAIVPAIVESIVEGMAERMATDAFNNATSSIPPIPLGPIGAGLNLTSILLDDLELRGNVMRSLNLPVKSSGHYVTSGAFTLDLDKGTVHAANSQMSRLDLAWHPANGLDSRNGAGMTVSGAGFGSLTPVQLRAMAFASQHLSPWAIPLSFELPLFGMHSEIVVGVRTNEGRLAKVRAWRDLQAGGALNIHWVTYDTPVPSLDIALRWSVLETGESQPFVGKDFASCTRTTVSRRCTIEAWPRLMVFPVDYQWCLCGKVLEPGEGEVEHAGGTLRYELAGRHLTIETGMGDAVDCELCVSAIDARGRELFTCVPLEKGPMETACGPGRKFYPRPRIELVPCDPLLAIANWESVLSPRVQEAFRKAMVDDTGGKGTAKQREVIR
;
A
#
# COMPACT_ATOMS: atom_id res chain seq x y z
N MET A 1 -14.10 30.93 22.97
CA MET A 1 -13.77 30.03 21.85
C MET A 1 -12.89 28.94 22.42
N ALA A 2 -13.20 27.67 22.17
CA ALA A 2 -12.26 26.57 22.44
C ALA A 2 -10.94 26.87 21.70
N LEU A 3 -9.81 26.51 22.29
CA LEU A 3 -8.52 26.62 21.62
C LEU A 3 -8.55 25.73 20.37
N ASP A 4 -8.27 26.31 19.20
CA ASP A 4 -8.11 25.53 17.97
C ASP A 4 -6.81 24.71 18.06
N ARG A 5 -6.92 23.42 18.37
CA ARG A 5 -5.75 22.53 18.54
C ARG A 5 -5.24 21.98 17.22
N THR A 6 -5.98 22.12 16.11
CA THR A 6 -5.49 21.73 14.78
C THR A 6 -4.57 22.78 14.17
N ALA A 7 -4.27 23.88 14.87
CA ALA A 7 -3.38 24.95 14.41
C ALA A 7 -3.74 25.52 13.02
N GLY A 8 -5.05 25.70 12.77
CA GLY A 8 -5.58 26.22 11.52
C GLY A 8 -5.64 25.20 10.37
N PHE A 9 -5.33 23.93 10.60
CA PHE A 9 -5.64 22.84 9.67
C PHE A 9 -7.11 22.42 9.78
N ASP A 10 -7.66 21.86 8.70
CA ASP A 10 -9.01 21.29 8.72
C ASP A 10 -9.01 19.97 9.52
N MET A 11 -7.95 19.18 9.34
CA MET A 11 -7.72 17.96 10.09
C MET A 11 -6.26 17.82 10.51
N LEU A 12 -6.04 17.18 11.65
CA LEU A 12 -4.74 16.77 12.15
C LEU A 12 -4.76 15.25 12.33
N VAL A 13 -3.85 14.53 11.66
CA VAL A 13 -3.71 13.08 11.81
C VAL A 13 -2.40 12.81 12.54
N GLN A 14 -2.45 12.02 13.61
CA GLN A 14 -1.27 11.63 14.37
C GLN A 14 -1.20 10.11 14.47
N ILE A 15 0.00 9.59 14.22
CA ILE A 15 0.32 8.16 14.33
C ILE A 15 1.47 8.04 15.32
N SER A 16 1.28 7.24 16.35
CA SER A 16 2.33 7.01 17.35
C SER A 16 3.54 6.34 16.73
N GLU A 17 4.74 6.60 17.27
CA GLU A 17 5.96 5.91 16.89
C GLU A 17 5.79 4.38 16.99
N THR A 18 5.13 3.91 18.05
CA THR A 18 4.85 2.47 18.23
C THR A 18 4.04 1.90 17.06
N GLU A 19 3.05 2.63 16.57
CA GLU A 19 2.25 2.21 15.41
C GLU A 19 3.06 2.24 14.11
N ILE A 20 3.88 3.28 13.90
CA ILE A 20 4.79 3.37 12.74
C ILE A 20 5.76 2.20 12.75
N ASN A 21 6.36 1.88 13.90
CA ASN A 21 7.26 0.74 14.07
C ASN A 21 6.58 -0.60 13.81
N ALA A 22 5.33 -0.77 14.26
CA ALA A 22 4.55 -1.95 13.94
C ALA A 22 4.26 -2.07 12.44
N GLN A 23 4.01 -0.96 11.76
CA GLN A 23 3.80 -0.90 10.31
C GLN A 23 5.08 -1.16 9.50
N LEU A 24 6.21 -0.55 9.90
CA LEU A 24 7.53 -0.79 9.31
C LEU A 24 7.95 -2.25 9.50
N ALA A 25 7.74 -2.81 10.69
CA ALA A 25 8.03 -4.22 10.93
C ALA A 25 7.25 -5.13 9.99
N ALA A 26 5.96 -4.84 9.82
CA ALA A 26 5.08 -5.54 8.90
C ALA A 26 5.53 -5.43 7.44
N ALA A 27 5.84 -4.22 6.99
CA ALA A 27 6.27 -3.95 5.62
C ALA A 27 7.68 -4.52 5.33
N PHE A 28 8.58 -4.56 6.31
CA PHE A 28 9.89 -5.22 6.21
C PHE A 28 9.74 -6.73 6.11
N ALA A 29 8.90 -7.33 6.95
CA ALA A 29 8.62 -8.76 6.91
C ALA A 29 8.01 -9.22 5.58
N SER A 30 7.37 -8.31 4.83
CA SER A 30 6.85 -8.53 3.48
C SER A 30 7.79 -8.11 2.35
N GLY A 31 8.98 -7.58 2.67
CA GLY A 31 9.97 -7.14 1.67
C GLY A 31 9.60 -5.87 0.90
N LEU A 32 8.71 -5.02 1.43
CA LEU A 32 8.16 -3.85 0.71
C LEU A 32 9.03 -2.58 0.82
N ILE A 33 9.87 -2.44 1.85
CA ILE A 33 10.53 -1.16 2.20
C ILE A 33 12.04 -1.24 2.34
N PHE A 34 12.59 -2.37 2.77
CA PHE A 34 14.02 -2.56 2.91
C PHE A 34 14.35 -4.03 2.61
N PRO A 35 15.44 -4.32 1.87
CA PRO A 35 15.80 -5.70 1.61
C PRO A 35 16.19 -6.40 2.92
N PRO A 36 15.87 -7.69 3.10
CA PRO A 36 16.22 -8.43 4.31
C PRO A 36 17.72 -8.72 4.42
N SER A 37 18.44 -8.66 3.30
CA SER A 37 19.88 -8.81 3.23
C SER A 37 20.47 -7.89 2.17
N LEU A 38 21.72 -7.50 2.35
CA LEU A 38 22.52 -6.76 1.37
C LEU A 38 23.84 -7.47 1.20
N SER A 39 24.24 -7.71 -0.04
CA SER A 39 25.60 -8.09 -0.34
C SER A 39 26.29 -7.00 -1.13
N THR A 40 27.50 -6.64 -0.72
CA THR A 40 28.26 -5.57 -1.35
C THR A 40 29.74 -5.92 -1.45
N PRO A 41 30.37 -5.70 -2.62
CA PRO A 41 31.81 -5.86 -2.73
C PRO A 41 32.51 -4.86 -1.82
N VAL A 42 33.59 -5.31 -1.19
CA VAL A 42 34.52 -4.49 -0.43
C VAL A 42 35.82 -4.48 -1.21
N ASN A 43 36.23 -3.30 -1.69
CA ASN A 43 37.55 -3.09 -2.27
C ASN A 43 38.11 -1.81 -1.69
N ALA A 44 38.81 -1.93 -0.57
CA ALA A 44 39.50 -0.83 0.06
C ALA A 44 40.65 -1.31 0.91
N PHE A 45 41.62 -0.42 1.11
CA PHE A 45 42.74 -0.66 2.01
C PHE A 45 43.56 -1.93 1.70
N GLY A 46 43.59 -2.34 0.42
CA GLY A 46 44.27 -3.55 -0.02
C GLY A 46 43.53 -4.85 0.28
N ILE A 47 42.31 -4.77 0.82
CA ILE A 47 41.41 -5.91 1.05
C ILE A 47 40.38 -5.93 -0.07
N THR A 48 40.26 -7.08 -0.71
CA THR A 48 39.19 -7.39 -1.67
C THR A 48 38.31 -8.48 -1.07
N GLY A 49 37.00 -8.33 -1.18
CA GLY A 49 36.05 -9.26 -0.59
C GLY A 49 34.60 -8.87 -0.83
N THR A 50 33.71 -9.52 -0.10
CA THR A 50 32.26 -9.31 -0.11
C THR A 50 31.76 -9.22 1.32
N LEU A 51 30.99 -8.17 1.62
CA LEU A 51 30.29 -8.02 2.87
C LEU A 51 28.82 -8.38 2.67
N ASP A 52 28.35 -9.38 3.42
CA ASP A 52 26.96 -9.80 3.46
C ASP A 52 26.33 -9.36 4.78
N LEU A 53 25.35 -8.47 4.70
CA LEU A 53 24.58 -7.98 5.84
C LEU A 53 23.21 -8.65 5.88
N ASN A 54 22.88 -9.24 7.02
CA ASN A 54 21.55 -9.73 7.35
C ASN A 54 20.86 -8.71 8.25
N PHE A 55 19.85 -8.03 7.72
CA PHE A 55 19.13 -7.01 8.46
C PHE A 55 18.04 -7.62 9.34
N GLY A 56 17.97 -7.13 10.57
CA GLY A 56 16.83 -7.30 11.44
C GLY A 56 15.75 -6.26 11.13
N THR A 57 14.66 -6.34 11.88
CA THR A 57 13.52 -5.44 11.71
C THR A 57 13.92 -3.98 11.95
N PRO A 58 13.69 -3.08 10.99
CA PRO A 58 14.02 -1.67 11.15
C PRO A 58 13.07 -0.99 12.13
N VAL A 59 13.56 0.05 12.79
CA VAL A 59 12.85 0.84 13.80
C VAL A 59 13.00 2.32 13.48
N ALA A 60 11.88 3.01 13.34
CA ALA A 60 11.78 4.47 13.39
C ALA A 60 11.87 4.96 14.84
N ASP A 61 12.63 6.03 15.00
CA ASP A 61 12.87 6.76 16.24
C ASP A 61 12.67 8.25 15.94
N LEU A 62 11.63 8.83 16.56
CA LEU A 62 11.20 10.20 16.36
C LEU A 62 11.78 11.15 17.43
N ASP A 63 12.71 10.67 18.27
CA ASP A 63 13.44 11.47 19.28
C ASP A 63 14.49 12.38 18.64
N ARG A 64 14.02 13.26 17.74
CA ARG A 64 14.86 14.05 16.84
C ARG A 64 14.32 15.46 16.63
N PRO A 65 15.19 16.42 16.27
CA PRO A 65 14.74 17.75 15.88
C PRO A 65 13.73 17.67 14.74
N ARG A 66 12.55 18.28 14.91
CA ARG A 66 11.49 18.23 13.90
C ARG A 66 11.94 18.87 12.58
N PRO A 67 11.59 18.32 11.40
CA PRO A 67 10.80 17.11 11.15
C PRO A 67 11.67 15.87 10.86
N GLN A 68 12.71 15.62 11.65
CA GLN A 68 13.62 14.50 11.42
C GLN A 68 13.15 13.20 12.08
N MET A 69 13.56 12.10 11.48
CA MET A 69 13.42 10.74 11.99
C MET A 69 14.77 10.03 11.90
N ARG A 70 15.10 9.26 12.93
CA ARG A 70 16.17 8.26 12.86
C ARG A 70 15.56 6.92 12.48
N PHE A 71 16.10 6.29 11.44
CA PHE A 71 15.76 4.95 11.02
C PHE A 71 16.92 4.02 11.38
N ARG A 72 16.69 3.12 12.34
CA ARG A 72 17.67 2.15 12.84
C ARG A 72 17.45 0.80 12.17
N VAL A 73 18.46 0.28 11.51
CA VAL A 73 18.44 -1.04 10.88
C VAL A 73 19.48 -1.92 11.57
N PRO A 74 19.07 -2.79 12.51
CA PRO A 74 20.00 -3.73 13.12
C PRO A 74 20.46 -4.74 12.06
N PHE A 75 21.66 -5.27 12.21
CA PHE A 75 22.13 -6.43 11.45
C PHE A 75 22.79 -7.44 12.38
N THR A 76 22.61 -8.71 12.08
CA THR A 76 23.09 -9.84 12.92
C THR A 76 23.32 -11.05 12.04
N ASN A 77 24.24 -11.93 12.43
CA ASN A 77 24.63 -13.10 11.61
C ASN A 77 25.02 -12.64 10.20
N SER A 78 25.72 -11.52 10.10
CA SER A 78 26.32 -11.00 8.88
C SER A 78 27.72 -11.58 8.72
N GLN A 79 28.34 -11.45 7.55
CA GLN A 79 29.70 -11.95 7.32
C GLN A 79 30.50 -11.03 6.40
N LEU A 80 31.81 -11.04 6.56
CA LEU A 80 32.77 -10.44 5.62
C LEU A 80 33.65 -11.56 5.07
N GLU A 81 33.47 -11.87 3.80
CA GLU A 81 34.33 -12.76 3.04
C GLU A 81 35.45 -11.93 2.42
N VAL A 82 36.70 -12.23 2.76
CA VAL A 82 37.88 -11.61 2.18
C VAL A 82 38.46 -12.61 1.18
N THR A 83 38.70 -12.17 -0.07
CA THR A 83 39.31 -12.98 -1.13
C THR A 83 40.77 -12.62 -1.37
N ALA A 84 41.18 -11.39 -1.04
CA ALA A 84 42.58 -10.96 -1.09
C ALA A 84 42.86 -9.94 0.04
N PRO A 85 44.09 -9.89 0.60
CA PRO A 85 45.29 -10.61 0.16
C PRO A 85 45.40 -12.05 0.67
N LEU A 86 44.61 -12.42 1.69
CA LEU A 86 44.52 -13.80 2.19
C LEU A 86 43.03 -14.17 2.29
N PRO A 87 42.59 -15.25 1.62
CA PRO A 87 41.22 -15.73 1.74
C PRO A 87 40.84 -16.03 3.20
N THR A 88 39.81 -15.36 3.71
CA THR A 88 39.29 -15.61 5.06
C THR A 88 37.85 -15.15 5.18
N THR A 89 37.06 -15.83 6.02
CA THR A 89 35.67 -15.45 6.29
C THR A 89 35.55 -15.03 7.75
N ILE A 90 35.03 -13.83 7.97
CA ILE A 90 34.83 -13.25 9.30
C ILE A 90 33.33 -13.25 9.58
N ALA A 91 32.90 -14.10 10.51
CA ALA A 91 31.52 -14.25 10.93
C ALA A 91 31.45 -14.78 12.39
N PRO A 92 30.34 -14.56 13.11
CA PRO A 92 29.22 -13.68 12.75
C PRO A 92 29.56 -12.21 13.03
N LEU A 93 29.04 -11.32 12.19
CA LEU A 93 29.06 -9.88 12.39
C LEU A 93 27.69 -9.40 12.86
N GLY A 94 27.68 -8.41 13.74
CA GLY A 94 26.48 -7.76 14.27
C GLY A 94 26.69 -6.28 14.58
N GLY A 95 25.59 -5.54 14.57
CA GLY A 95 25.61 -4.09 14.78
C GLY A 95 24.32 -3.41 14.35
N THR A 96 24.40 -2.09 14.17
CA THR A 96 23.28 -1.23 13.80
C THR A 96 23.72 -0.20 12.78
N ILE A 97 22.90 -0.01 11.76
CA ILE A 97 22.96 1.14 10.84
C ILE A 97 21.95 2.17 11.33
N GLU A 98 22.37 3.41 11.53
CA GLU A 98 21.48 4.53 11.81
C GLU A 98 21.46 5.48 10.60
N ILE A 99 20.26 5.77 10.09
CA ILE A 99 20.03 6.74 9.03
C ILE A 99 19.21 7.87 9.64
N ILE A 100 19.70 9.11 9.61
CA ILE A 100 18.95 10.27 10.10
C ILE A 100 18.64 11.17 8.92
N ASP A 101 17.35 11.42 8.70
CA ASP A 101 16.87 12.24 7.59
C ASP A 101 15.57 12.97 7.98
N SER A 102 15.20 13.97 7.19
CA SER A 102 13.96 14.74 7.36
C SER A 102 12.80 14.05 6.67
N VAL A 103 11.67 13.94 7.36
CA VAL A 103 10.41 13.51 6.75
C VAL A 103 9.87 14.64 5.90
N GLN A 104 9.55 14.36 4.65
CA GLN A 104 9.10 15.35 3.67
C GLN A 104 7.80 14.90 3.00
N MET A 105 6.91 15.85 2.73
CA MET A 105 5.82 15.63 1.78
C MET A 105 6.31 15.87 0.36
N ARG A 106 6.21 14.86 -0.49
CA ARG A 106 6.50 14.92 -1.92
C ARG A 106 5.19 14.93 -2.70
N THR A 107 5.05 15.87 -3.63
CA THR A 107 3.95 15.89 -4.58
C THR A 107 4.40 15.23 -5.88
N ASN A 108 3.65 14.25 -6.37
CA ASN A 108 3.85 13.64 -7.68
C ASN A 108 2.52 13.59 -8.43
N GLY A 109 2.39 14.41 -9.48
CA GLY A 109 1.11 14.63 -10.15
C GLY A 109 0.03 15.16 -9.18
N GLY A 110 -1.16 14.57 -9.21
CA GLY A 110 -2.26 14.88 -8.31
C GLY A 110 -2.25 14.10 -6.99
N THR A 111 -1.08 13.64 -6.54
CA THR A 111 -0.95 12.90 -5.27
C THR A 111 0.19 13.45 -4.41
N GLN A 112 0.05 13.33 -3.09
CA GLN A 112 1.10 13.62 -2.12
C GLN A 112 1.47 12.38 -1.30
N GLN A 113 2.74 12.25 -0.95
CA GLN A 113 3.25 11.13 -0.17
C GLN A 113 4.30 11.62 0.83
N ALA A 114 4.24 11.13 2.07
CA ALA A 114 5.28 11.35 3.05
C ALA A 114 6.42 10.35 2.82
N VAL A 115 7.66 10.84 2.79
CA VAL A 115 8.83 10.00 2.50
C VAL A 115 10.04 10.42 3.34
N LEU A 116 10.97 9.49 3.55
CA LEU A 116 12.39 9.83 3.60
C LEU A 116 12.93 9.77 2.18
N ASP A 117 13.59 10.84 1.71
CA ASP A 117 14.09 10.92 0.34
C ASP A 117 15.61 10.87 0.30
N PHE A 118 16.13 9.74 -0.16
CA PHE A 118 17.54 9.45 -0.28
C PHE A 118 18.09 9.70 -1.69
N THR A 119 17.32 10.30 -2.62
CA THR A 119 17.77 10.49 -4.02
C THR A 119 19.01 11.39 -4.13
N SER A 120 19.24 12.27 -3.16
CA SER A 120 20.47 13.08 -3.02
C SER A 120 21.43 12.55 -1.94
N GLY A 121 21.19 11.34 -1.43
CA GLY A 121 21.82 10.77 -0.25
C GLY A 121 21.13 11.20 1.04
N ALA A 122 21.26 10.37 2.08
CA ALA A 122 20.81 10.71 3.43
C ALA A 122 21.80 11.69 4.11
N PRO A 123 21.33 12.67 4.90
CA PRO A 123 22.19 13.64 5.60
C PRO A 123 23.19 13.00 6.56
N SER A 124 22.79 11.91 7.23
CA SER A 124 23.66 11.18 8.15
C SER A 124 23.38 9.68 8.06
N VAL A 125 24.44 8.92 7.79
CA VAL A 125 24.46 7.46 7.88
C VAL A 125 25.60 7.08 8.81
N THR A 126 25.31 6.33 9.87
CA THR A 126 26.30 5.84 10.82
C THR A 126 26.19 4.33 10.93
N VAL A 127 27.33 3.65 10.99
CA VAL A 127 27.39 2.21 11.22
C VAL A 127 28.12 1.97 12.53
N THR A 128 27.50 1.21 13.41
CA THR A 128 28.11 0.79 14.68
C THR A 128 28.11 -0.72 14.77
N PHE A 129 29.27 -1.32 15.01
CA PHE A 129 29.39 -2.74 15.29
C PHE A 129 29.10 -2.99 16.76
N ASP A 130 28.49 -4.13 17.09
CA ASP A 130 28.36 -4.53 18.49
C ASP A 130 29.73 -4.82 19.13
N GLY A 131 29.78 -4.89 20.47
CA GLY A 131 31.02 -5.07 21.21
C GLY A 131 31.78 -6.35 20.85
N SER A 132 31.05 -7.44 20.57
CA SER A 132 31.62 -8.72 20.11
C SER A 132 32.29 -8.58 18.74
N THR A 133 31.61 -7.96 17.80
CA THR A 133 32.08 -7.76 16.43
C THR A 133 33.27 -6.82 16.40
N ALA A 134 33.20 -5.70 17.14
CA ALA A 134 34.31 -4.76 17.26
C ALA A 134 35.54 -5.42 17.90
N GLY A 135 35.36 -6.22 18.95
CA GLY A 135 36.45 -6.95 19.61
C GLY A 135 37.11 -8.00 18.72
N MET A 136 36.33 -8.70 17.89
CA MET A 136 36.84 -9.66 16.91
C MET A 136 37.55 -8.98 15.73
N LEU A 137 36.99 -7.89 15.19
CA LEU A 137 37.55 -7.20 14.04
C LEU A 137 38.82 -6.42 14.38
N ALA A 138 38.91 -5.81 15.56
CA ALA A 138 40.05 -4.97 15.93
C ALA A 138 41.44 -5.60 15.71
N PRO A 139 41.75 -6.83 16.19
CA PRO A 139 43.06 -7.44 15.96
C PRO A 139 43.29 -7.81 14.49
N ILE A 140 42.25 -8.25 13.78
CA ILE A 140 42.34 -8.63 12.35
C ILE A 140 42.65 -7.39 11.51
N LEU A 141 41.87 -6.32 11.70
CA LEU A 141 42.04 -5.04 11.01
C LEU A 141 43.38 -4.38 11.37
N GLY A 142 43.82 -4.49 12.62
CA GLY A 142 45.14 -4.02 13.05
C GLY A 142 46.29 -4.66 12.27
N GLY A 143 46.16 -5.94 11.89
CA GLY A 143 47.11 -6.64 11.01
C GLY A 143 47.23 -6.01 9.60
N PHE A 144 46.20 -5.28 9.16
CA PHE A 144 46.16 -4.55 7.89
C PHE A 144 46.36 -3.03 8.05
N GLY A 145 46.68 -2.55 9.27
CA GLY A 145 46.84 -1.12 9.55
C GLY A 145 45.52 -0.34 9.60
N LEU A 146 44.40 -1.02 9.85
CA LEU A 146 43.06 -0.44 9.88
C LEU A 146 42.45 -0.42 11.27
N THR A 147 41.57 0.54 11.50
CA THR A 147 40.74 0.66 12.70
C THR A 147 39.31 0.27 12.42
N VAL A 148 38.59 -0.17 13.45
CA VAL A 148 37.15 -0.47 13.37
C VAL A 148 36.36 0.75 12.86
N ALA A 149 36.73 1.96 13.29
CA ALA A 149 36.09 3.21 12.86
C ALA A 149 36.26 3.49 11.36
N GLN A 150 37.42 3.19 10.77
CA GLN A 150 37.63 3.34 9.33
C GLN A 150 36.71 2.39 8.52
N VAL A 151 36.56 1.15 8.97
CA VAL A 151 35.65 0.18 8.33
C VAL A 151 34.19 0.60 8.48
N GLN A 152 33.80 1.09 9.66
CA GLN A 152 32.46 1.64 9.90
C GLN A 152 32.15 2.82 8.96
N ASN A 153 33.09 3.75 8.80
CA ASN A 153 32.94 4.90 7.89
C ASN A 153 32.83 4.45 6.43
N GLN A 154 33.61 3.46 6.02
CA GLN A 154 33.50 2.91 4.66
C GLN A 154 32.15 2.25 4.44
N LEU A 155 31.68 1.44 5.40
CA LEU A 155 30.37 0.80 5.31
C LEU A 155 29.25 1.83 5.29
N ALA A 156 29.35 2.90 6.07
CA ALA A 156 28.39 4.01 6.02
C ALA A 156 28.32 4.63 4.62
N GLY A 157 29.46 4.84 3.94
CA GLY A 157 29.50 5.31 2.56
C GLY A 157 28.86 4.35 1.56
N ILE A 158 29.09 3.04 1.72
CA ILE A 158 28.45 2.01 0.88
C ILE A 158 26.93 2.00 1.10
N VAL A 159 26.48 2.04 2.35
CA VAL A 159 25.05 2.11 2.69
C VAL A 159 24.43 3.37 2.09
N GLN A 160 25.09 4.51 2.21
CA GLN A 160 24.62 5.77 1.62
C GLN A 160 24.45 5.64 0.10
N GLN A 161 25.42 5.04 -0.60
CA GLN A 161 25.32 4.81 -2.05
C GLN A 161 24.15 3.87 -2.40
N ARG A 162 23.93 2.81 -1.61
CA ARG A 162 22.81 1.88 -1.79
C ARG A 162 21.46 2.53 -1.54
N LEU A 163 21.37 3.43 -0.56
CA LEU A 163 20.17 4.22 -0.33
C LEU A 163 19.84 5.10 -1.55
N VAL A 164 20.85 5.64 -2.24
CA VAL A 164 20.67 6.44 -3.46
C VAL A 164 20.27 5.57 -4.65
N ASP A 165 21.00 4.48 -4.90
CA ASP A 165 20.86 3.71 -6.13
C ASP A 165 19.63 2.78 -6.09
N ASP A 166 19.46 2.07 -4.98
CA ASP A 166 18.51 0.94 -4.87
C ASP A 166 17.23 1.31 -4.13
N VAL A 167 17.32 2.09 -3.04
CA VAL A 167 16.14 2.45 -2.24
C VAL A 167 15.46 3.70 -2.77
N GLN A 168 16.23 4.76 -3.03
CA GLN A 168 15.83 6.12 -3.43
C GLN A 168 14.90 6.82 -2.45
N ARG A 169 13.80 6.20 -2.04
CA ARG A 169 12.81 6.74 -1.12
C ARG A 169 12.22 5.66 -0.24
N LEU A 170 12.05 5.98 1.04
CA LEU A 170 11.26 5.17 1.96
C LEU A 170 9.90 5.85 2.14
N ALA A 171 8.85 5.22 1.62
CA ALA A 171 7.47 5.69 1.79
C ALA A 171 6.99 5.55 3.24
N LEU A 172 6.47 6.62 3.82
CA LEU A 172 5.84 6.67 5.14
C LEU A 172 4.33 6.82 5.08
N THR A 173 3.78 7.03 3.88
CA THR A 173 2.35 6.90 3.56
C THR A 173 2.18 6.29 2.17
N PRO A 174 1.02 5.74 1.81
CA PRO A 174 0.67 5.56 0.41
C PRO A 174 0.55 6.91 -0.32
N PRO A 175 0.53 6.94 -1.66
CA PRO A 175 0.16 8.12 -2.42
C PRO A 175 -1.29 8.53 -2.11
N ILE A 176 -1.48 9.76 -1.66
CA ILE A 176 -2.78 10.31 -1.29
C ILE A 176 -3.22 11.29 -2.37
N PRO A 177 -4.39 11.10 -3.00
CA PRO A 177 -4.97 12.07 -3.92
C PRO A 177 -5.10 13.45 -3.26
N VAL A 178 -4.63 14.47 -3.97
CA VAL A 178 -4.88 15.86 -3.62
C VAL A 178 -5.49 16.58 -4.81
N ALA A 179 -6.55 17.35 -4.57
CA ALA A 179 -7.21 18.13 -5.59
C ALA A 179 -7.75 19.44 -5.04
N ASN A 180 -7.82 20.44 -5.92
CA ASN A 180 -8.55 21.66 -5.67
C ASN A 180 -9.95 21.52 -6.27
N ASP A 181 -10.84 20.87 -5.53
CA ASP A 181 -12.24 20.71 -5.90
C ASP A 181 -13.17 21.25 -4.81
N ALA A 182 -14.48 21.12 -5.03
CA ALA A 182 -15.49 21.60 -4.08
C ALA A 182 -15.86 20.56 -3.01
N ASP A 183 -15.25 19.36 -3.06
CA ASP A 183 -15.53 18.30 -2.10
C ASP A 183 -14.73 18.55 -0.81
N PRO A 184 -15.40 18.84 0.32
CA PRO A 184 -14.72 19.06 1.59
C PRO A 184 -14.02 17.80 2.13
N LEU A 185 -14.21 16.63 1.49
CA LEU A 185 -13.56 15.38 1.84
C LEU A 185 -12.31 15.10 0.99
N THR A 186 -12.05 15.84 -0.07
CA THR A 186 -10.81 15.68 -0.83
C THR A 186 -9.71 16.53 -0.18
N PRO A 187 -8.54 15.96 0.17
CA PRO A 187 -7.41 16.75 0.61
C PRO A 187 -6.97 17.73 -0.49
N PHE A 188 -6.86 19.01 -0.15
CA PHE A 188 -6.25 20.03 -0.98
C PHE A 188 -4.72 20.02 -0.85
N ALA A 189 -4.23 19.92 0.38
CA ALA A 189 -2.80 19.86 0.69
C ALA A 189 -2.55 19.16 2.03
N ILE A 190 -1.44 18.44 2.11
CA ILE A 190 -1.00 17.73 3.29
C ILE A 190 0.42 18.20 3.64
N GLU A 191 0.64 18.48 4.91
CA GLU A 191 1.93 18.82 5.49
C GLU A 191 2.29 17.80 6.55
N VAL A 192 3.59 17.55 6.76
CA VAL A 192 4.08 16.55 7.70
C VAL A 192 5.10 17.15 8.66
N THR A 193 5.08 16.69 9.90
CA THR A 193 6.13 16.92 10.88
C THR A 193 6.25 15.73 11.81
N THR A 194 7.35 15.65 12.55
CA THR A 194 7.48 14.75 13.69
C THR A 194 7.15 15.51 14.97
N VAL A 195 6.70 14.81 15.99
CA VAL A 195 6.49 15.34 17.34
C VAL A 195 7.32 14.47 18.25
N ASN A 196 8.27 15.10 18.94
CA ASN A 196 8.96 14.53 20.08
C ASN A 196 8.23 15.00 21.34
N ASP A 197 7.51 14.09 22.01
CA ASP A 197 6.82 14.36 23.27
C ASP A 197 7.70 13.94 24.45
N THR A 198 8.57 14.85 24.88
CA THR A 198 9.46 14.68 26.05
C THR A 198 8.75 14.43 27.39
N ALA A 199 7.42 14.35 27.45
CA ALA A 199 6.70 13.95 28.64
C ALA A 199 7.04 12.51 29.05
N ALA A 200 6.79 12.14 30.31
CA ALA A 200 7.07 10.78 30.81
C ALA A 200 6.30 9.65 30.08
N ALA A 201 5.27 10.01 29.31
CA ALA A 201 4.51 9.06 28.49
C ALA A 201 5.12 8.86 27.08
N ASP A 202 6.10 9.68 26.69
CA ASP A 202 6.90 9.57 25.46
C ASP A 202 6.06 9.23 24.22
N ARG A 203 5.12 10.12 23.91
CA ARG A 203 4.09 9.89 22.87
C ARG A 203 4.50 10.45 21.53
N ASP A 204 5.72 10.12 21.15
CA ASP A 204 6.29 10.46 19.87
C ASP A 204 5.36 10.07 18.72
N ALA A 205 5.21 10.99 17.76
CA ALA A 205 4.22 10.83 16.70
C ALA A 205 4.64 11.44 15.38
N LEU A 206 4.33 10.76 14.29
CA LEU A 206 4.29 11.35 12.97
C LEU A 206 2.95 12.05 12.81
N THR A 207 3.02 13.34 12.49
CA THR A 207 1.87 14.23 12.46
C THR A 207 1.66 14.81 11.08
N PHE A 208 0.42 14.79 10.62
CA PHE A 208 0.00 15.34 9.34
C PHE A 208 -1.06 16.43 9.55
N GLY A 209 -0.80 17.61 9.01
CA GLY A 209 -1.80 18.66 8.86
C GLY A 209 -2.46 18.52 7.50
N VAL A 210 -3.77 18.33 7.47
CA VAL A 210 -4.55 18.18 6.24
C VAL A 210 -5.41 19.43 6.05
N ARG A 211 -5.30 20.02 4.87
CA ARG A 211 -6.20 21.05 4.36
C ARG A 211 -7.06 20.42 3.29
N THR A 212 -8.36 20.63 3.41
CA THR A 212 -9.40 20.28 2.42
C THR A 212 -9.94 21.54 1.74
N ASP A 213 -9.70 22.72 2.34
CA ASP A 213 -10.03 24.01 1.76
C ASP A 213 -8.75 24.83 1.53
N ALA A 214 -8.65 25.44 0.34
CA ALA A 214 -7.55 26.35 0.00
C ALA A 214 -7.51 27.60 0.90
N ALA A 215 -8.62 27.96 1.55
CA ALA A 215 -8.70 29.06 2.51
C ALA A 215 -8.05 28.72 3.87
N SER A 216 -7.79 27.45 4.16
CA SER A 216 -7.19 27.03 5.43
C SER A 216 -5.69 27.34 5.46
N THR A 217 -5.26 28.03 6.52
CA THR A 217 -3.91 28.61 6.64
C THR A 217 -2.90 27.72 7.35
N GLY A 218 -3.32 26.55 7.85
CA GLY A 218 -2.59 25.57 8.68
C GLY A 218 -1.09 25.77 8.86
N ASN A 219 -0.62 25.76 10.11
CA ASN A 219 0.80 25.90 10.43
C ASN A 219 1.36 24.65 11.13
N ILE A 220 2.03 23.78 10.38
CA ILE A 220 2.53 22.50 10.91
C ILE A 220 3.57 22.67 12.03
N ASN A 221 4.30 23.79 12.04
CA ASN A 221 5.31 24.06 13.06
C ASN A 221 4.70 24.37 14.45
N ALA A 222 3.45 24.82 14.49
CA ALA A 222 2.71 25.08 15.72
C ALA A 222 2.28 23.79 16.45
N ILE A 223 2.36 22.63 15.79
CA ILE A 223 2.06 21.34 16.41
C ILE A 223 3.32 20.79 17.09
N THR A 224 3.46 21.11 18.38
CA THR A 224 4.65 20.77 19.19
C THR A 224 4.45 19.59 20.14
N GLN A 225 3.23 19.08 20.28
CA GLN A 225 2.89 18.04 21.23
C GLN A 225 1.99 16.97 20.60
N SER A 226 2.00 15.78 21.20
CA SER A 226 1.16 14.68 20.81
C SER A 226 -0.19 14.79 21.49
N PHE A 227 -1.25 14.68 20.71
CA PHE A 227 -2.63 14.64 21.19
C PHE A 227 -3.14 13.19 21.25
N ILE A 228 -2.32 12.21 20.86
CA ILE A 228 -2.65 10.79 21.00
C ILE A 228 -2.83 10.48 22.49
N PRO A 229 -4.00 9.96 22.92
CA PRO A 229 -4.20 9.57 24.31
C PRO A 229 -3.41 8.31 24.65
N ALA A 230 -3.14 8.09 25.94
CA ALA A 230 -2.47 6.88 26.39
C ALA A 230 -3.20 5.62 25.90
N GLY A 231 -2.46 4.67 25.32
CA GLY A 231 -2.99 3.39 24.85
C GLY A 231 -3.67 3.42 23.48
N ALA A 232 -3.80 4.58 22.82
CA ALA A 232 -4.25 4.65 21.43
C ALA A 232 -3.05 4.69 20.47
N PRO A 233 -3.07 3.96 19.34
CA PRO A 233 -1.97 3.98 18.38
C PRO A 233 -2.06 5.16 17.40
N SER A 234 -3.24 5.77 17.24
CA SER A 234 -3.48 6.88 16.31
C SER A 234 -4.66 7.75 16.72
N MET A 235 -4.69 8.97 16.17
CA MET A 235 -5.77 9.93 16.36
C MET A 235 -5.97 10.75 15.08
N VAL A 236 -7.22 10.97 14.70
CA VAL A 236 -7.62 11.98 13.72
C VAL A 236 -8.42 13.05 14.46
N MET A 237 -8.01 14.30 14.37
CA MET A 237 -8.71 15.44 14.95
C MET A 237 -9.20 16.33 13.82
N MET A 238 -10.46 16.74 13.86
CA MET A 238 -11.04 17.66 12.87
C MET A 238 -11.44 18.96 13.56
N SER A 239 -11.14 20.09 12.93
CA SER A 239 -11.43 21.39 13.54
C SER A 239 -12.93 21.63 13.61
N ASN A 240 -13.38 22.27 14.69
CA ASN A 240 -14.80 22.61 14.86
C ASN A 240 -15.29 23.55 13.74
N ALA A 241 -14.41 24.41 13.25
CA ALA A 241 -14.70 25.33 12.15
C ALA A 241 -14.95 24.57 10.83
N TRP A 242 -14.13 23.57 10.53
CA TRP A 242 -14.31 22.70 9.37
C TRP A 242 -15.57 21.85 9.51
N LEU A 243 -15.77 21.18 10.66
CA LEU A 243 -16.94 20.33 10.89
C LEU A 243 -18.24 21.11 10.67
N LEU A 244 -18.38 22.26 11.33
CA LEU A 244 -19.59 23.07 11.22
C LEU A 244 -19.72 23.75 9.85
N GLY A 245 -18.63 24.26 9.28
CA GLY A 245 -18.67 25.08 8.06
C GLY A 245 -18.57 24.34 6.73
N SER A 246 -17.93 23.18 6.71
CA SER A 246 -17.70 22.38 5.51
C SER A 246 -18.55 21.12 5.50
N VAL A 247 -18.92 20.56 6.66
CA VAL A 247 -19.80 19.37 6.74
C VAL A 247 -21.25 19.73 7.05
N VAL A 248 -21.51 20.41 8.18
CA VAL A 248 -22.89 20.66 8.65
C VAL A 248 -23.59 21.76 7.84
N ARG A 249 -22.90 22.87 7.56
CA ARG A 249 -23.48 24.04 6.90
C ARG A 249 -24.09 23.75 5.52
N PRO A 250 -23.40 23.04 4.58
CA PRO A 250 -24.01 22.75 3.28
C PRO A 250 -25.27 21.89 3.38
N GLN A 251 -25.29 20.94 4.33
CA GLN A 251 -26.44 20.05 4.54
C GLN A 251 -27.64 20.79 5.10
N LEU A 252 -27.41 21.62 6.11
CA LEU A 252 -28.46 22.47 6.67
C LEU A 252 -29.03 23.42 5.62
N ALA A 253 -28.18 24.01 4.77
CA ALA A 253 -28.63 24.85 3.67
C ALA A 253 -29.51 24.06 2.69
N ALA A 254 -29.05 22.88 2.25
CA ALA A 254 -29.79 22.01 1.33
C ALA A 254 -31.17 21.62 1.89
N ALA A 255 -31.23 21.19 3.15
CA ALA A 255 -32.48 20.76 3.76
C ALA A 255 -33.47 21.92 4.01
N LEU A 256 -32.96 23.12 4.23
CA LEU A 256 -33.78 24.33 4.28
C LEU A 256 -34.20 24.82 2.88
N GLY A 257 -33.74 24.16 1.80
CA GLY A 257 -33.95 24.58 0.42
C GLY A 257 -33.28 25.93 0.11
N ARG A 258 -32.13 26.21 0.72
CA ARG A 258 -31.40 27.48 0.64
C ARG A 258 -30.00 27.31 0.08
N PRO A 259 -29.44 28.34 -0.58
CA PRO A 259 -28.04 28.34 -0.95
C PRO A 259 -27.15 28.49 0.31
N VAL A 260 -25.96 27.90 0.27
CA VAL A 260 -24.97 27.93 1.37
C VAL A 260 -24.54 29.36 1.72
N THR A 261 -24.65 30.30 0.77
CA THR A 261 -24.34 31.73 0.96
C THR A 261 -25.23 32.43 1.98
N ASP A 262 -26.35 31.82 2.36
CA ASP A 262 -27.26 32.35 3.39
C ASP A 262 -26.72 32.06 4.81
N PHE A 263 -25.57 31.39 4.90
CA PHE A 263 -24.92 30.98 6.14
C PHE A 263 -23.45 31.41 6.15
N ASP A 264 -23.07 32.21 7.13
CA ASP A 264 -21.69 32.55 7.45
C ASP A 264 -20.97 31.34 8.08
N ARG A 265 -19.63 31.29 7.91
CA ARG A 265 -18.78 30.30 8.58
C ARG A 265 -18.53 30.68 10.06
N PRO A 266 -18.42 29.72 10.99
CA PRO A 266 -18.54 28.29 10.76
C PRO A 266 -19.98 27.85 10.49
N LEU A 267 -20.98 28.30 11.25
CA LEU A 267 -22.40 28.08 10.90
C LEU A 267 -23.32 29.10 11.59
N ARG A 268 -23.70 30.14 10.84
CA ARG A 268 -24.66 31.15 11.29
C ARG A 268 -25.50 31.67 10.13
N LEU A 269 -26.81 31.64 10.27
CA LEU A 269 -27.72 32.29 9.34
C LEU A 269 -27.45 33.80 9.30
N ASN A 270 -27.15 34.34 8.12
CA ASN A 270 -26.75 35.74 7.95
C ASN A 270 -27.90 36.66 7.52
N ARG A 271 -29.03 36.08 7.12
CA ARG A 271 -30.25 36.79 6.74
C ARG A 271 -31.51 35.98 7.05
N PRO A 272 -32.65 36.63 7.30
CA PRO A 272 -33.92 35.91 7.46
C PRO A 272 -34.28 35.11 6.20
N VAL A 273 -34.73 33.86 6.39
CA VAL A 273 -35.17 32.99 5.30
C VAL A 273 -36.57 32.43 5.62
N PRO A 274 -37.45 32.25 4.62
CA PRO A 274 -38.72 31.60 4.84
C PRO A 274 -38.52 30.20 5.44
N ALA A 275 -39.33 29.87 6.45
CA ALA A 275 -39.21 28.60 7.16
C ALA A 275 -39.60 27.40 6.26
N PRO A 276 -39.03 26.21 6.51
CA PRO A 276 -39.45 24.98 5.83
C PRO A 276 -40.95 24.74 6.05
N GLY A 277 -41.69 24.39 4.99
CA GLY A 277 -43.15 24.22 5.05
C GLY A 277 -43.98 25.49 4.83
N GLY A 278 -43.34 26.64 4.60
CA GLY A 278 -43.99 27.84 4.06
C GLY A 278 -44.75 28.72 5.07
N GLN A 279 -44.78 28.35 6.36
CA GLN A 279 -45.37 29.18 7.41
C GLN A 279 -44.27 29.79 8.29
N GLY A 280 -44.14 31.12 8.22
CA GLY A 280 -43.20 31.90 9.01
C GLY A 280 -41.81 32.06 8.38
N THR A 281 -40.93 32.68 9.15
CA THR A 281 -39.58 33.09 8.77
C THR A 281 -38.60 32.64 9.85
N LEU A 282 -37.57 31.90 9.44
CA LEU A 282 -36.41 31.64 10.27
C LEU A 282 -35.51 32.88 10.26
N THR A 283 -35.39 33.53 11.41
CA THR A 283 -34.68 34.82 11.54
C THR A 283 -33.27 34.67 12.10
N ASN A 284 -33.04 33.59 12.85
CA ASN A 284 -31.72 33.26 13.39
C ASN A 284 -31.56 31.73 13.44
N LEU A 285 -30.36 31.26 13.13
CA LEU A 285 -29.94 29.89 13.33
C LEU A 285 -28.42 29.89 13.51
N VAL A 286 -27.94 29.33 14.61
CA VAL A 286 -26.52 29.26 14.93
C VAL A 286 -26.22 27.87 15.48
N ALA A 287 -25.15 27.25 14.99
CA ALA A 287 -24.61 26.05 15.59
C ALA A 287 -23.22 26.34 16.19
N ARG A 288 -22.95 25.78 17.36
CA ARG A 288 -21.63 25.85 18.01
C ARG A 288 -21.37 24.57 18.80
N ILE A 289 -20.10 24.29 19.06
CA ILE A 289 -19.73 23.19 19.96
C ILE A 289 -19.75 23.71 21.41
N GLU A 290 -20.43 22.98 22.29
CA GLU A 290 -20.53 23.26 23.72
C GLU A 290 -20.31 21.96 24.50
N GLY A 291 -19.10 21.80 25.07
CA GLY A 291 -18.65 20.51 25.57
C GLY A 291 -18.68 19.45 24.47
N ASN A 292 -19.03 18.21 24.79
CA ASN A 292 -19.04 17.09 23.84
C ASN A 292 -20.28 17.03 22.92
N ARG A 293 -20.91 18.18 22.61
CA ARG A 293 -22.15 18.26 21.83
C ARG A 293 -22.17 19.48 20.92
N ILE A 294 -22.88 19.37 19.80
CA ILE A 294 -23.22 20.52 18.96
C ILE A 294 -24.52 21.11 19.51
N ARG A 295 -24.46 22.35 20.00
CA ARG A 295 -25.64 23.12 20.35
C ARG A 295 -26.13 23.88 19.13
N VAL A 296 -27.42 23.74 18.86
CA VAL A 296 -28.13 24.48 17.80
C VAL A 296 -29.15 25.38 18.47
N ASP A 297 -29.02 26.68 18.25
CA ASP A 297 -30.00 27.68 18.70
C ASP A 297 -30.65 28.32 17.47
N GLY A 298 -31.96 28.51 17.51
CA GLY A 298 -32.68 29.18 16.44
C GLY A 298 -33.85 30.02 16.91
N ARG A 299 -34.30 30.90 16.02
CA ARG A 299 -35.44 31.79 16.23
C ARG A 299 -36.29 31.85 14.97
N ALA A 300 -37.57 31.53 15.11
CA ALA A 300 -38.56 31.62 14.05
C ALA A 300 -39.65 32.63 14.43
N THR A 301 -40.21 33.30 13.43
CA THR A 301 -41.32 34.23 13.60
C THR A 301 -42.43 33.89 12.61
N ALA A 302 -43.68 33.88 13.04
CA ALA A 302 -44.84 33.77 12.16
C ALA A 302 -45.86 34.83 12.52
N SER A 303 -46.66 35.26 11.56
CA SER A 303 -47.73 36.23 11.78
C SER A 303 -48.90 35.97 10.85
N GLY A 304 -50.07 36.43 11.28
CA GLY A 304 -51.29 36.40 10.49
C GLY A 304 -52.23 37.52 10.93
N THR A 305 -53.50 37.41 10.57
CA THR A 305 -54.49 38.44 10.88
C THR A 305 -54.73 38.54 12.39
N GLY A 306 -54.30 39.64 12.99
CA GLY A 306 -54.49 39.94 14.42
C GLY A 306 -53.58 39.17 15.39
N TRP A 307 -52.56 38.46 14.89
CA TRP A 307 -51.62 37.72 15.74
C TRP A 307 -50.19 37.69 15.19
N SER A 308 -49.23 37.58 16.09
CA SER A 308 -47.83 37.30 15.79
C SER A 308 -47.26 36.32 16.83
N ALA A 309 -46.32 35.49 16.41
CA ALA A 309 -45.66 34.52 17.25
C ALA A 309 -44.16 34.53 17.01
N VAL A 310 -43.40 34.39 18.09
CA VAL A 310 -41.96 34.23 18.09
C VAL A 310 -41.66 32.94 18.81
N ALA A 311 -40.95 32.03 18.15
CA ALA A 311 -40.42 30.84 18.78
C ALA A 311 -38.90 30.90 18.85
N THR A 312 -38.35 30.59 20.00
CA THR A 312 -36.93 30.28 20.18
C THR A 312 -36.80 28.82 20.53
N PHE A 313 -35.84 28.15 19.91
CA PHE A 313 -35.58 26.75 20.17
C PHE A 313 -34.09 26.49 20.37
N THR A 314 -33.81 25.53 21.23
CA THR A 314 -32.46 25.01 21.47
C THR A 314 -32.52 23.49 21.51
N PHE A 315 -31.58 22.84 20.84
CA PHE A 315 -31.35 21.41 20.98
C PHE A 315 -29.86 21.09 20.88
N PHE A 316 -29.49 19.89 21.30
CA PHE A 316 -28.13 19.38 21.25
C PHE A 316 -28.07 18.16 20.35
N VAL A 317 -27.02 18.09 19.54
CA VAL A 317 -26.65 16.91 18.77
C VAL A 317 -25.40 16.30 19.41
N SER A 318 -25.48 15.02 19.76
CA SER A 318 -24.40 14.25 20.35
C SER A 318 -23.89 13.25 19.33
N LEU A 319 -22.57 13.04 19.35
CA LEU A 319 -21.89 12.00 18.58
C LEU A 319 -21.37 10.97 19.57
N THR A 320 -21.71 9.71 19.38
CA THR A 320 -21.29 8.59 20.23
C THR A 320 -20.82 7.43 19.37
N LEU A 321 -20.08 6.50 19.97
CA LEU A 321 -19.63 5.29 19.29
C LEU A 321 -20.41 4.08 19.82
N SER A 322 -21.03 3.32 18.93
CA SER A 322 -21.70 2.06 19.27
C SER A 322 -21.36 1.00 18.23
N GLY A 323 -20.82 -0.15 18.65
CA GLY A 323 -20.42 -1.23 17.74
C GLY A 323 -19.34 -0.84 16.72
N GLY A 324 -18.51 0.16 17.03
CA GLY A 324 -17.49 0.70 16.11
C GLY A 324 -18.02 1.71 15.08
N GLN A 325 -19.33 2.01 15.10
CA GLN A 325 -19.96 3.00 14.23
C GLN A 325 -20.30 4.29 14.99
N ILE A 326 -20.21 5.43 14.29
CA ILE A 326 -20.61 6.73 14.85
C ILE A 326 -22.13 6.83 14.82
N GLN A 327 -22.73 6.97 15.99
CA GLN A 327 -24.15 7.27 16.15
C GLN A 327 -24.34 8.74 16.46
N ILE A 328 -25.24 9.37 15.71
CA ILE A 328 -25.64 10.76 15.89
C ILE A 328 -27.03 10.77 16.51
N THR A 329 -27.20 11.51 17.59
CA THR A 329 -28.49 11.62 18.28
C THR A 329 -28.76 13.07 18.64
N ALA A 330 -29.95 13.57 18.31
CA ALA A 330 -30.41 14.86 18.78
C ALA A 330 -31.28 14.70 20.03
N THR A 331 -31.15 15.63 20.97
CA THR A 331 -32.08 15.76 22.09
C THR A 331 -33.42 16.28 21.59
N THR A 332 -34.50 15.97 22.30
CA THR A 332 -35.78 16.67 22.12
C THR A 332 -35.56 18.19 22.27
N PRO A 333 -35.96 19.00 21.30
CA PRO A 333 -35.77 20.45 21.36
C PRO A 333 -36.54 21.07 22.52
N VAL A 334 -35.89 21.99 23.22
CA VAL A 334 -36.56 22.90 24.15
C VAL A 334 -37.05 24.07 23.33
N VAL A 335 -38.36 24.26 23.27
CA VAL A 335 -38.99 25.33 22.48
C VAL A 335 -39.78 26.24 23.41
N ASP A 336 -39.53 27.53 23.30
CA ASP A 336 -40.27 28.59 23.97
C ASP A 336 -40.99 29.43 22.91
N VAL A 337 -42.28 29.67 23.10
CA VAL A 337 -43.14 30.34 22.13
C VAL A 337 -43.88 31.48 22.80
N ASP A 338 -43.59 32.70 22.36
CA ASP A 338 -44.31 33.91 22.73
C ASP A 338 -45.31 34.27 21.63
N VAL A 339 -46.58 34.45 22.00
CA VAL A 339 -47.67 34.76 21.06
C VAL A 339 -48.36 36.03 21.49
N SER A 340 -48.28 37.05 20.63
CA SER A 340 -49.00 38.30 20.76
C SER A 340 -50.27 38.25 19.93
N MET A 341 -51.41 38.57 20.55
CA MET A 341 -52.71 38.55 19.89
C MET A 341 -53.48 39.83 20.20
N GLU A 342 -54.19 40.35 19.21
CA GLU A 342 -55.21 41.36 19.44
C GLU A 342 -56.40 40.78 20.21
N TRP A 343 -57.07 41.62 21.00
CA TRP A 343 -58.12 41.21 21.94
C TRP A 343 -59.28 40.42 21.28
N TRP A 344 -59.59 40.68 20.01
CA TRP A 344 -60.66 39.98 19.28
C TRP A 344 -60.26 38.56 18.86
N VAL A 345 -58.95 38.31 18.67
CA VAL A 345 -58.42 36.96 18.38
C VAL A 345 -58.49 36.09 19.62
N TRP A 346 -58.29 36.66 20.81
CA TRP A 346 -58.52 35.99 22.10
C TRP A 346 -59.97 35.50 22.25
N LEU A 347 -60.94 36.34 21.88
CA LEU A 347 -62.36 36.00 21.90
C LEU A 347 -62.73 34.91 20.87
N ALA A 348 -62.20 35.02 19.65
CA ALA A 348 -62.43 34.04 18.60
C ALA A 348 -61.81 32.67 18.92
N SER A 349 -60.61 32.66 19.50
CA SER A 349 -59.90 31.43 19.88
C SER A 349 -60.53 30.73 21.08
N ALA A 350 -61.11 31.46 22.04
CA ALA A 350 -61.93 30.90 23.12
C ALA A 350 -63.21 30.21 22.61
N PHE A 351 -63.79 30.72 21.51
CA PHE A 351 -64.97 30.11 20.87
C PHE A 351 -64.64 28.90 19.98
N LEU A 352 -63.48 28.90 19.34
CA LEU A 352 -63.08 27.86 18.37
C LEU A 352 -62.17 26.77 18.95
N GLY A 353 -61.74 26.88 20.20
CA GLY A 353 -61.07 25.82 20.97
C GLY A 353 -59.69 25.33 20.48
N GLY A 354 -59.28 25.63 19.24
CA GLY A 354 -58.10 25.03 18.61
C GLY A 354 -57.09 26.00 18.00
N LEU A 355 -57.37 27.31 17.98
CA LEU A 355 -56.53 28.27 17.26
C LEU A 355 -55.13 28.44 17.89
N PHE A 356 -55.04 28.38 19.21
CA PHE A 356 -53.76 28.37 19.94
C PHE A 356 -52.92 27.12 19.65
N GLY A 357 -53.57 25.94 19.63
CA GLY A 357 -52.90 24.68 19.29
C GLY A 357 -52.43 24.65 17.83
N GLY A 358 -53.16 25.28 16.91
CA GLY A 358 -52.77 25.40 15.50
C GLY A 358 -51.56 26.32 15.26
N ILE A 359 -51.49 27.48 15.92
CA ILE A 359 -50.36 28.41 15.77
C ILE A 359 -49.08 27.81 16.38
N ILE A 360 -49.17 27.31 17.62
CA ILE A 360 -48.04 26.66 18.30
C ILE A 360 -47.68 25.37 17.55
N GLY A 361 -48.66 24.58 17.12
CA GLY A 361 -48.46 23.35 16.35
C GLY A 361 -47.82 23.57 14.98
N ALA A 362 -48.11 24.67 14.28
CA ALA A 362 -47.48 24.98 13.00
C ALA A 362 -46.00 25.34 13.16
N ILE A 363 -45.64 26.13 14.18
CA ILE A 363 -44.25 26.55 14.42
C ILE A 363 -43.44 25.41 15.04
N VAL A 364 -43.95 24.81 16.12
CA VAL A 364 -43.28 23.73 16.87
C VAL A 364 -43.31 22.40 16.11
N GLY A 365 -44.38 22.11 15.36
CA GLY A 365 -44.57 20.83 14.68
C GLY A 365 -44.00 20.77 13.25
N ALA A 366 -43.77 21.90 12.57
CA ALA A 366 -43.19 21.91 11.22
C ALA A 366 -41.73 22.38 11.17
N ILE A 367 -41.39 23.48 11.85
CA ILE A 367 -40.07 24.12 11.68
C ILE A 367 -39.00 23.38 12.48
N VAL A 368 -39.27 23.12 13.77
CA VAL A 368 -38.28 22.54 14.68
C VAL A 368 -37.93 21.09 14.31
N PRO A 369 -38.91 20.19 14.04
CA PRO A 369 -38.62 18.84 13.54
C PRO A 369 -37.86 18.85 12.23
N ALA A 370 -38.23 19.68 11.26
CA ALA A 370 -37.51 19.75 9.98
C ALA A 370 -36.04 20.17 10.14
N ILE A 371 -35.73 21.09 11.07
CA ILE A 371 -34.34 21.50 11.37
C ILE A 371 -33.57 20.40 12.13
N VAL A 372 -34.23 19.70 13.06
CA VAL A 372 -33.59 18.61 13.82
C VAL A 372 -33.32 17.43 12.92
N GLU A 373 -34.33 16.98 12.17
CA GLU A 373 -34.26 15.86 11.23
C GLU A 373 -33.21 16.15 10.17
N SER A 374 -33.19 17.34 9.57
CA SER A 374 -32.16 17.70 8.58
C SER A 374 -30.73 17.73 9.10
N ILE A 375 -30.50 18.18 10.34
CA ILE A 375 -29.15 18.15 10.92
C ILE A 375 -28.76 16.71 11.23
N VAL A 376 -29.66 15.92 11.81
CA VAL A 376 -29.39 14.51 12.14
C VAL A 376 -29.18 13.69 10.87
N GLU A 377 -30.08 13.79 9.89
CA GLU A 377 -29.99 13.10 8.60
C GLU A 377 -28.80 13.60 7.79
N GLY A 378 -28.56 14.90 7.68
CA GLY A 378 -27.42 15.42 6.91
C GLY A 378 -26.06 15.08 7.51
N MET A 379 -25.96 15.04 8.84
CA MET A 379 -24.78 14.51 9.52
C MET A 379 -24.70 13.01 9.38
N ALA A 380 -25.80 12.26 9.52
CA ALA A 380 -25.82 10.82 9.37
C ALA A 380 -25.52 10.40 7.91
N GLU A 381 -26.00 11.10 6.90
CA GLU A 381 -25.74 10.75 5.51
C GLU A 381 -24.25 10.92 5.18
N ARG A 382 -23.61 12.01 5.63
CA ARG A 382 -22.17 12.22 5.41
C ARG A 382 -21.26 11.48 6.37
N MET A 383 -21.68 11.23 7.61
CA MET A 383 -20.88 10.49 8.59
C MET A 383 -21.12 8.98 8.52
N ALA A 384 -22.37 8.55 8.32
CA ALA A 384 -22.82 7.16 8.33
C ALA A 384 -22.89 6.51 6.94
N THR A 385 -23.22 7.22 5.85
CA THR A 385 -23.27 6.58 4.53
C THR A 385 -21.89 6.56 3.86
N ASP A 386 -21.08 7.60 4.08
CA ASP A 386 -19.84 7.79 3.32
C ASP A 386 -18.60 8.21 4.14
N ALA A 387 -18.53 8.15 5.48
CA ALA A 387 -17.25 8.47 6.17
C ALA A 387 -16.78 7.45 7.23
N PHE A 388 -17.68 6.72 7.91
CA PHE A 388 -17.27 5.95 9.10
C PHE A 388 -17.80 4.52 9.21
N ASN A 389 -18.76 4.08 8.37
CA ASN A 389 -19.41 2.78 8.56
C ASN A 389 -18.80 1.63 7.74
N ASN A 390 -18.04 1.94 6.68
CA ASN A 390 -17.30 0.95 5.89
C ASN A 390 -15.81 1.26 5.97
N ALA A 391 -15.08 0.42 6.69
CA ALA A 391 -13.63 0.37 6.57
C ALA A 391 -13.27 0.31 5.07
N THR A 392 -12.51 1.30 4.58
CA THR A 392 -11.76 1.37 3.31
C THR A 392 -12.24 2.28 2.15
N SER A 393 -13.37 3.01 2.17
CA SER A 393 -13.74 3.81 0.95
C SER A 393 -14.23 5.24 1.16
N SER A 394 -14.23 5.77 2.38
CA SER A 394 -15.18 6.84 2.68
C SER A 394 -14.60 7.95 3.61
N ILE A 395 -13.51 7.68 4.32
CA ILE A 395 -12.70 8.78 4.87
C ILE A 395 -12.00 9.47 3.69
N PRO A 396 -11.79 10.80 3.68
CA PRO A 396 -10.71 11.42 2.92
C PRO A 396 -9.49 10.49 2.96
N PRO A 397 -8.77 10.24 1.86
CA PRO A 397 -7.55 9.45 1.94
C PRO A 397 -6.60 10.11 2.94
N ILE A 398 -6.59 9.60 4.17
CA ILE A 398 -5.87 10.18 5.30
C ILE A 398 -4.54 9.45 5.47
N PRO A 399 -3.47 10.18 5.81
CA PRO A 399 -2.16 9.60 6.02
C PRO A 399 -2.13 8.78 7.32
N LEU A 400 -2.39 7.47 7.21
CA LEU A 400 -2.43 6.51 8.33
C LEU A 400 -1.15 5.66 8.43
N GLY A 401 -0.06 6.12 7.79
CA GLY A 401 1.23 5.45 7.82
C GLY A 401 1.48 4.62 6.56
N PRO A 402 2.63 3.93 6.47
CA PRO A 402 3.10 3.33 5.22
C PRO A 402 2.19 2.23 4.68
N ILE A 403 1.46 1.52 5.55
CA ILE A 403 0.53 0.45 5.19
C ILE A 403 -0.86 0.68 5.78
N GLY A 404 -1.17 1.89 6.24
CA GLY A 404 -2.48 2.24 6.77
C GLY A 404 -3.55 2.23 5.66
N ALA A 405 -4.66 1.55 5.91
CA ALA A 405 -5.78 1.42 4.96
C ALA A 405 -7.14 1.81 5.56
N GLY A 406 -7.17 2.15 6.85
CA GLY A 406 -8.39 2.57 7.53
C GLY A 406 -8.18 2.72 9.03
N LEU A 407 -9.22 3.14 9.73
CA LEU A 407 -9.20 3.34 11.18
C LEU A 407 -10.36 2.56 11.79
N ASN A 408 -10.06 1.67 12.74
CA ASN A 408 -11.07 1.04 13.59
C ASN A 408 -11.26 1.89 14.86
N LEU A 409 -12.38 2.61 14.94
CA LEU A 409 -12.64 3.57 16.00
C LEU A 409 -12.85 2.88 17.35
N THR A 410 -12.22 3.42 18.39
CA THR A 410 -12.37 2.96 19.79
C THR A 410 -13.06 3.99 20.65
N SER A 411 -12.95 5.28 20.31
CA SER A 411 -13.64 6.36 21.01
C SER A 411 -13.75 7.60 20.15
N ILE A 412 -14.78 8.40 20.42
CA ILE A 412 -15.06 9.69 19.80
C ILE A 412 -15.25 10.76 20.87
N LEU A 413 -14.62 11.92 20.68
CA LEU A 413 -14.87 13.11 21.49
C LEU A 413 -15.10 14.31 20.57
N LEU A 414 -15.88 15.26 21.04
CA LEU A 414 -16.34 16.43 20.31
C LEU A 414 -15.92 17.69 21.08
N ASP A 415 -14.61 17.91 21.15
CA ASP A 415 -13.95 19.16 21.58
C ASP A 415 -12.70 19.30 20.69
N ASP A 416 -12.94 19.82 19.48
CA ASP A 416 -12.37 19.28 18.24
C ASP A 416 -12.82 17.82 18.05
N LEU A 417 -13.33 17.47 16.86
CA LEU A 417 -13.83 16.12 16.63
C LEU A 417 -12.64 15.15 16.59
N GLU A 418 -12.40 14.49 17.72
CA GLU A 418 -11.35 13.50 17.91
C GLU A 418 -11.91 12.11 17.63
N LEU A 419 -11.30 11.46 16.66
CA LEU A 419 -11.52 10.08 16.29
C LEU A 419 -10.28 9.30 16.66
N ARG A 420 -10.41 8.46 17.68
CA ARG A 420 -9.31 7.65 18.22
C ARG A 420 -9.56 6.22 17.81
N GLY A 421 -8.51 5.52 17.40
CA GLY A 421 -8.67 4.16 16.93
C GLY A 421 -7.38 3.44 16.60
N ASN A 422 -7.55 2.19 16.22
CA ASN A 422 -6.48 1.35 15.73
C ASN A 422 -6.37 1.46 14.21
N VAL A 423 -5.16 1.72 13.70
CA VAL A 423 -4.94 1.70 12.26
C VAL A 423 -5.16 0.28 11.74
N MET A 424 -6.05 0.16 10.75
CA MET A 424 -6.19 -1.04 9.95
C MET A 424 -5.06 -1.05 8.93
N ARG A 425 -4.30 -2.15 8.90
CA ARG A 425 -3.10 -2.25 8.07
C ARG A 425 -3.40 -3.12 6.86
N SER A 426 -3.16 -2.60 5.67
CA SER A 426 -3.20 -3.36 4.42
C SER A 426 -1.78 -3.74 4.03
N LEU A 427 -1.40 -4.96 4.34
CA LEU A 427 -0.20 -5.55 3.77
C LEU A 427 -0.57 -6.20 2.45
N ASN A 428 0.10 -5.79 1.38
CA ASN A 428 0.16 -6.57 0.13
C ASN A 428 1.08 -7.79 0.31
N LEU A 429 0.94 -8.51 1.42
CA LEU A 429 1.42 -9.89 1.46
C LEU A 429 0.49 -10.70 0.57
N PRO A 430 1.03 -11.52 -0.36
CA PRO A 430 0.20 -12.37 -1.20
C PRO A 430 -0.78 -13.12 -0.31
N VAL A 431 -2.07 -12.84 -0.47
CA VAL A 431 -3.11 -13.57 0.24
C VAL A 431 -3.18 -14.93 -0.45
N LYS A 432 -2.80 -15.97 0.27
CA LYS A 432 -2.89 -17.34 -0.23
C LYS A 432 -4.34 -17.75 -0.40
N SER A 433 -5.16 -17.38 0.58
CA SER A 433 -6.60 -17.60 0.59
C SER A 433 -7.28 -16.60 1.52
N SER A 434 -8.48 -16.16 1.17
CA SER A 434 -9.39 -15.47 2.05
C SER A 434 -10.80 -15.95 1.80
N GLY A 435 -11.67 -15.79 2.79
CA GLY A 435 -13.04 -16.19 2.62
C GLY A 435 -13.92 -15.84 3.80
N HIS A 436 -15.21 -16.03 3.58
CA HIS A 436 -16.27 -15.93 4.55
C HIS A 436 -17.16 -17.15 4.43
N TYR A 437 -17.54 -17.73 5.56
CA TYR A 437 -18.48 -18.82 5.61
C TYR A 437 -19.48 -18.61 6.75
N VAL A 438 -20.75 -18.94 6.48
CA VAL A 438 -21.84 -18.87 7.46
C VAL A 438 -22.54 -20.19 7.52
N THR A 439 -22.72 -20.73 8.72
CA THR A 439 -23.47 -21.98 8.89
C THR A 439 -24.06 -22.15 10.29
N SER A 440 -25.19 -22.83 10.36
CA SER A 440 -25.75 -23.35 11.61
C SER A 440 -25.26 -24.77 11.94
N GLY A 441 -24.63 -25.46 10.98
CA GLY A 441 -24.13 -26.82 11.10
C GLY A 441 -22.63 -26.90 11.42
N ALA A 442 -22.16 -28.12 11.69
CA ALA A 442 -20.73 -28.38 11.88
C ALA A 442 -19.98 -28.42 10.54
N PHE A 443 -18.73 -27.97 10.53
CA PHE A 443 -17.85 -27.99 9.34
C PHE A 443 -16.39 -28.07 9.72
N THR A 444 -15.55 -28.36 8.73
CA THR A 444 -14.09 -28.25 8.81
C THR A 444 -13.58 -27.34 7.71
N LEU A 445 -12.49 -26.61 7.97
CA LEU A 445 -11.96 -25.59 7.08
C LEU A 445 -10.46 -25.82 6.86
N ASP A 446 -10.07 -25.87 5.59
CA ASP A 446 -8.68 -25.72 5.12
C ASP A 446 -8.49 -24.23 4.80
N LEU A 447 -7.73 -23.53 5.63
CA LEU A 447 -7.46 -22.10 5.53
C LEU A 447 -6.46 -21.79 4.40
N ASP A 448 -5.61 -22.74 4.03
CA ASP A 448 -4.61 -22.56 2.97
C ASP A 448 -5.24 -22.53 1.58
N LYS A 449 -6.32 -23.29 1.37
CA LYS A 449 -7.08 -23.31 0.11
C LYS A 449 -8.39 -22.55 0.19
N GLY A 450 -8.85 -22.22 1.39
CA GLY A 450 -10.16 -21.62 1.64
C GLY A 450 -11.31 -22.58 1.35
N THR A 451 -11.08 -23.88 1.52
CA THR A 451 -12.08 -24.90 1.23
C THR A 451 -12.79 -25.36 2.50
N VAL A 452 -14.12 -25.32 2.48
CA VAL A 452 -14.98 -25.78 3.57
C VAL A 452 -15.46 -27.19 3.24
N HIS A 453 -15.36 -28.09 4.21
CA HIS A 453 -15.79 -29.48 4.09
C HIS A 453 -16.79 -29.84 5.20
N ALA A 454 -17.53 -30.92 4.99
CA ALA A 454 -18.42 -31.46 6.01
C ALA A 454 -17.62 -31.91 7.25
N ALA A 455 -18.22 -31.79 8.44
CA ALA A 455 -17.55 -32.00 9.74
C ALA A 455 -16.78 -33.32 9.91
N ASN A 456 -17.17 -34.36 9.18
CA ASN A 456 -16.60 -35.71 9.29
C ASN A 456 -15.45 -35.98 8.31
N SER A 457 -15.00 -34.94 7.58
CA SER A 457 -13.95 -35.10 6.58
C SER A 457 -12.61 -35.38 7.27
N GLN A 458 -12.02 -36.55 7.00
CA GLN A 458 -10.73 -36.95 7.58
C GLN A 458 -9.53 -36.51 6.75
N MET A 459 -9.61 -35.35 6.11
CA MET A 459 -8.50 -34.84 5.31
C MET A 459 -7.38 -34.35 6.22
N SER A 460 -6.13 -34.71 5.90
CA SER A 460 -4.94 -34.31 6.66
C SER A 460 -4.59 -32.82 6.55
N ARG A 461 -5.32 -32.06 5.73
CA ARG A 461 -5.08 -30.64 5.41
C ARG A 461 -6.07 -29.66 6.03
N LEU A 462 -6.85 -30.10 7.01
CA LEU A 462 -7.85 -29.25 7.67
C LEU A 462 -7.21 -28.53 8.85
N ASP A 463 -7.41 -27.22 8.95
CA ASP A 463 -6.83 -26.36 9.99
C ASP A 463 -7.80 -26.13 11.15
N LEU A 464 -9.07 -25.88 10.84
CA LEU A 464 -10.10 -25.58 11.83
C LEU A 464 -11.30 -26.51 11.71
N ALA A 465 -11.96 -26.77 12.83
CA ALA A 465 -13.24 -27.46 12.88
C ALA A 465 -14.22 -26.71 13.78
N TRP A 466 -15.43 -26.48 13.30
CA TRP A 466 -16.53 -25.94 14.10
C TRP A 466 -17.57 -27.02 14.35
N HIS A 467 -18.04 -27.10 15.59
CA HIS A 467 -19.22 -27.88 15.96
C HIS A 467 -20.12 -27.07 16.89
N PRO A 468 -21.42 -26.88 16.59
CA PRO A 468 -22.30 -26.02 17.40
C PRO A 468 -22.34 -26.39 18.90
N ALA A 469 -22.21 -27.67 19.22
CA ALA A 469 -22.20 -28.15 20.62
C ALA A 469 -20.82 -28.04 21.30
N ASN A 470 -19.72 -28.12 20.53
CA ASN A 470 -18.39 -28.28 21.12
C ASN A 470 -17.55 -27.02 20.98
N GLY A 471 -17.69 -26.26 19.90
CA GLY A 471 -16.95 -25.02 19.69
C GLY A 471 -16.04 -25.07 18.46
N LEU A 472 -15.03 -24.19 18.45
CA LEU A 472 -14.03 -24.06 17.39
C LEU A 472 -12.71 -24.69 17.84
N ASP A 473 -12.20 -25.63 17.04
CA ASP A 473 -10.99 -26.41 17.31
C ASP A 473 -9.94 -26.21 16.22
N SER A 474 -8.66 -26.18 16.60
CA SER A 474 -7.55 -26.41 15.67
C SER A 474 -7.36 -27.91 15.38
N ARG A 475 -7.02 -28.28 14.14
CA ARG A 475 -6.89 -29.67 13.66
C ARG A 475 -5.54 -29.96 13.01
N ASN A 476 -5.18 -31.24 12.92
CA ASN A 476 -4.06 -31.77 12.11
C ASN A 476 -2.70 -31.05 12.30
N GLY A 477 -2.38 -30.61 13.52
CA GLY A 477 -1.12 -29.91 13.80
C GLY A 477 -1.16 -28.40 13.57
N ALA A 478 -2.29 -27.84 13.10
CA ALA A 478 -2.54 -26.41 13.18
C ALA A 478 -2.59 -25.96 14.64
N GLY A 479 -2.12 -24.75 14.89
CA GLY A 479 -2.18 -24.10 16.20
C GLY A 479 -3.01 -22.83 16.14
N MET A 480 -3.75 -22.53 17.19
CA MET A 480 -4.62 -21.36 17.30
C MET A 480 -4.30 -20.59 18.58
N THR A 481 -4.51 -19.28 18.55
CA THR A 481 -4.35 -18.39 19.71
C THR A 481 -5.34 -17.24 19.62
N VAL A 482 -6.06 -16.97 20.71
CA VAL A 482 -6.95 -15.80 20.78
C VAL A 482 -6.14 -14.51 20.80
N SER A 483 -6.52 -13.59 19.93
CA SER A 483 -5.94 -12.25 19.82
C SER A 483 -6.75 -11.27 20.66
N GLY A 484 -6.08 -10.37 21.37
CA GLY A 484 -6.70 -9.18 21.95
C GLY A 484 -6.86 -8.02 20.95
N ALA A 485 -6.29 -8.15 19.75
CA ALA A 485 -6.39 -7.18 18.67
C ALA A 485 -7.55 -7.49 17.72
N GLY A 486 -8.17 -6.44 17.16
CA GLY A 486 -9.24 -6.56 16.15
C GLY A 486 -8.75 -7.16 14.83
N PHE A 487 -9.68 -7.70 14.03
CA PHE A 487 -9.34 -8.46 12.82
C PHE A 487 -8.55 -7.62 11.80
N GLY A 488 -8.90 -6.34 11.66
CA GLY A 488 -8.20 -5.40 10.77
C GLY A 488 -6.81 -4.95 11.25
N SER A 489 -6.56 -4.97 12.57
CA SER A 489 -5.28 -4.51 13.15
C SER A 489 -4.26 -5.63 13.33
N LEU A 490 -4.72 -6.90 13.38
CA LEU A 490 -3.85 -8.06 13.51
C LEU A 490 -2.99 -8.27 12.24
N THR A 491 -1.67 -8.08 12.37
CA THR A 491 -0.72 -8.22 11.25
C THR A 491 -0.02 -9.58 11.24
N PRO A 492 0.52 -10.01 10.09
CA PRO A 492 1.43 -11.16 9.97
C PRO A 492 2.64 -11.12 10.92
N VAL A 493 3.17 -9.95 11.27
CA VAL A 493 4.24 -9.85 12.27
C VAL A 493 3.73 -10.14 13.67
N GLN A 494 2.58 -9.58 14.05
CA GLN A 494 1.95 -9.92 15.32
C GLN A 494 1.57 -11.40 15.38
N LEU A 495 1.06 -11.96 14.28
CA LEU A 495 0.83 -13.41 14.14
C LEU A 495 2.13 -14.20 14.34
N ARG A 496 3.26 -13.79 13.74
CA ARG A 496 4.56 -14.48 13.95
C ARG A 496 5.01 -14.50 15.40
N ALA A 497 4.70 -13.45 16.16
CA ALA A 497 5.06 -13.34 17.58
C ALA A 497 4.12 -14.13 18.51
N MET A 498 3.00 -14.64 18.01
CA MET A 498 2.05 -15.41 18.81
C MET A 498 2.57 -16.83 19.09
N ALA A 499 2.29 -17.30 20.30
CA ALA A 499 2.59 -18.66 20.72
C ALA A 499 1.43 -19.60 20.32
N PHE A 500 1.52 -20.21 19.14
CA PHE A 500 0.49 -21.13 18.64
C PHE A 500 0.55 -22.50 19.33
N ALA A 501 -0.60 -22.96 19.81
CA ALA A 501 -0.78 -24.29 20.37
C ALA A 501 -2.09 -24.90 19.86
N SER A 502 -2.25 -26.21 19.99
CA SER A 502 -3.56 -26.83 19.76
C SER A 502 -4.54 -26.28 20.79
N GLN A 503 -5.59 -25.60 20.32
CA GLN A 503 -6.53 -24.88 21.16
C GLN A 503 -7.98 -25.25 20.81
N HIS A 504 -8.81 -25.29 21.85
CA HIS A 504 -10.26 -25.46 21.79
C HIS A 504 -10.95 -24.21 22.34
N LEU A 505 -11.87 -23.63 21.59
CA LEU A 505 -12.71 -22.52 22.01
C LEU A 505 -14.15 -22.98 22.12
N SER A 506 -14.68 -23.05 23.34
CA SER A 506 -16.08 -23.40 23.56
C SER A 506 -17.03 -22.47 22.80
N PRO A 507 -18.26 -22.89 22.45
CA PRO A 507 -19.21 -22.04 21.73
C PRO A 507 -19.50 -20.74 22.49
N TRP A 508 -19.46 -20.78 23.82
CA TRP A 508 -19.70 -19.64 24.70
C TRP A 508 -18.58 -18.59 24.67
N ALA A 509 -17.35 -18.99 24.30
CA ALA A 509 -16.26 -18.06 24.09
C ALA A 509 -16.41 -17.30 22.76
N ILE A 510 -17.25 -17.79 21.83
CA ILE A 510 -17.57 -17.09 20.60
C ILE A 510 -18.78 -16.18 20.85
N PRO A 511 -18.62 -14.86 20.75
CA PRO A 511 -19.66 -13.90 21.08
C PRO A 511 -20.89 -14.04 20.19
N LEU A 512 -22.03 -13.64 20.73
CA LEU A 512 -23.28 -13.49 19.99
C LEU A 512 -23.39 -12.05 19.47
N SER A 513 -23.77 -11.90 18.22
CA SER A 513 -23.97 -10.63 17.53
C SER A 513 -25.42 -10.51 17.07
N PHE A 514 -25.98 -9.29 17.11
CA PHE A 514 -27.33 -9.00 16.60
C PHE A 514 -27.44 -7.52 16.17
N GLU A 515 -28.22 -7.27 15.13
CA GLU A 515 -28.47 -5.93 14.58
C GLU A 515 -29.97 -5.62 14.50
N LEU A 516 -30.51 -4.81 15.42
CA LEU A 516 -31.88 -4.28 15.32
C LEU A 516 -31.87 -2.91 14.60
N PRO A 517 -32.98 -2.48 13.97
CA PRO A 517 -33.07 -1.25 13.16
C PRO A 517 -32.68 0.07 13.86
N LEU A 518 -32.47 0.06 15.18
CA LEU A 518 -32.05 1.20 16.00
C LEU A 518 -30.97 0.84 17.05
N PHE A 519 -30.59 -0.44 17.17
CA PHE A 519 -29.66 -0.94 18.20
C PHE A 519 -28.92 -2.18 17.69
N GLY A 520 -27.61 -2.16 17.61
CA GLY A 520 -26.81 -3.35 17.30
C GLY A 520 -25.70 -3.54 18.32
N MET A 521 -25.49 -4.76 18.78
CA MET A 521 -24.24 -5.15 19.44
C MET A 521 -23.52 -6.11 18.51
N HIS A 522 -22.50 -5.59 17.82
CA HIS A 522 -21.56 -6.42 17.10
C HIS A 522 -20.39 -6.75 18.00
N SER A 523 -20.22 -8.03 18.33
CA SER A 523 -19.05 -8.52 19.05
C SER A 523 -18.49 -9.74 18.33
N GLU A 524 -17.17 -9.75 18.13
CA GLU A 524 -16.43 -10.79 17.41
C GLU A 524 -15.23 -11.26 18.26
N ILE A 525 -14.85 -12.53 18.12
CA ILE A 525 -13.56 -13.03 18.59
C ILE A 525 -12.59 -13.08 17.42
N VAL A 526 -11.36 -12.64 17.65
CA VAL A 526 -10.27 -12.69 16.66
C VAL A 526 -9.24 -13.69 17.15
N VAL A 527 -8.82 -14.58 16.28
CA VAL A 527 -7.79 -15.59 16.57
C VAL A 527 -6.71 -15.55 15.50
N GLY A 528 -5.46 -15.71 15.93
CA GLY A 528 -4.37 -16.07 15.05
C GLY A 528 -4.33 -17.58 14.87
N VAL A 529 -4.02 -18.05 13.67
CA VAL A 529 -3.87 -19.48 13.35
C VAL A 529 -2.55 -19.68 12.61
N ARG A 530 -1.77 -20.67 13.05
CA ARG A 530 -0.70 -21.27 12.25
C ARG A 530 -1.27 -22.52 11.60
N THR A 531 -1.39 -22.51 10.27
CA THR A 531 -1.95 -23.62 9.50
C THR A 531 -1.04 -24.85 9.60
N ASN A 532 -1.57 -26.01 9.26
CA ASN A 532 -0.78 -27.24 9.23
C ASN A 532 0.32 -27.21 8.15
N GLU A 533 0.17 -26.41 7.09
CA GLU A 533 1.23 -26.12 6.10
C GLU A 533 2.22 -25.02 6.59
N GLY A 534 2.07 -24.54 7.83
CA GLY A 534 2.97 -23.58 8.47
C GLY A 534 2.74 -22.12 8.09
N ARG A 535 1.67 -21.81 7.36
CA ARG A 535 1.29 -20.43 7.03
C ARG A 535 0.61 -19.76 8.22
N LEU A 536 0.52 -18.43 8.15
CA LEU A 536 -0.14 -17.64 9.17
C LEU A 536 -1.47 -17.14 8.62
N ALA A 537 -2.53 -17.34 9.40
CA ALA A 537 -3.84 -16.84 9.12
C ALA A 537 -4.36 -16.03 10.31
N LYS A 538 -5.20 -15.05 10.02
CA LYS A 538 -6.10 -14.45 11.02
C LYS A 538 -7.51 -14.85 10.71
N VAL A 539 -8.28 -15.10 11.76
CA VAL A 539 -9.68 -15.54 11.67
C VAL A 539 -10.49 -14.70 12.65
N ARG A 540 -11.65 -14.21 12.21
CA ARG A 540 -12.67 -13.65 13.11
C ARG A 540 -13.90 -14.53 13.09
N ALA A 541 -14.56 -14.64 14.23
CA ALA A 541 -15.76 -15.43 14.38
C ALA A 541 -16.78 -14.76 15.29
N TRP A 542 -18.06 -14.87 14.95
CA TRP A 542 -19.19 -14.49 15.80
C TRP A 542 -20.41 -15.36 15.49
N ARG A 543 -21.37 -15.42 16.40
CA ARG A 543 -22.63 -16.14 16.21
C ARG A 543 -23.76 -15.15 16.00
N ASP A 544 -24.45 -15.23 14.87
CA ASP A 544 -25.56 -14.33 14.55
C ASP A 544 -26.87 -14.84 15.17
N LEU A 545 -27.40 -14.11 16.14
CA LEU A 545 -28.66 -14.42 16.81
C LEU A 545 -29.88 -14.38 15.89
N GLN A 546 -29.88 -13.49 14.88
CA GLN A 546 -30.99 -13.38 13.93
C GLN A 546 -31.03 -14.57 12.97
N ALA A 547 -29.86 -15.13 12.67
CA ALA A 547 -29.72 -16.37 11.92
C ALA A 547 -29.74 -17.64 12.82
N GLY A 548 -30.40 -17.59 13.99
CA GLY A 548 -30.56 -18.75 14.88
C GLY A 548 -29.27 -19.22 15.55
N GLY A 549 -28.29 -18.33 15.72
CA GLY A 549 -26.98 -18.63 16.29
C GLY A 549 -25.96 -19.16 15.29
N ALA A 550 -26.18 -18.97 13.98
CA ALA A 550 -25.27 -19.41 12.94
C ALA A 550 -23.86 -18.80 13.14
N LEU A 551 -22.83 -19.62 13.03
CA LEU A 551 -21.45 -19.16 13.09
C LEU A 551 -21.11 -18.45 11.78
N ASN A 552 -20.69 -17.20 11.90
CA ASN A 552 -19.98 -16.46 10.88
C ASN A 552 -18.48 -16.60 11.13
N ILE A 553 -17.73 -17.04 10.13
CA ILE A 553 -16.27 -17.10 10.18
C ILE A 553 -15.69 -16.38 8.96
N HIS A 554 -14.77 -15.44 9.18
CA HIS A 554 -14.00 -14.81 8.11
C HIS A 554 -12.53 -15.07 8.35
N TRP A 555 -11.77 -15.33 7.29
CA TRP A 555 -10.34 -15.55 7.39
C TRP A 555 -9.55 -14.88 6.27
N VAL A 556 -8.29 -14.62 6.58
CA VAL A 556 -7.24 -14.26 5.62
C VAL A 556 -6.00 -15.07 5.98
N THR A 557 -5.54 -15.88 5.04
CA THR A 557 -4.33 -16.67 5.12
C THR A 557 -3.26 -16.01 4.27
N TYR A 558 -2.16 -15.65 4.90
CA TYR A 558 -1.04 -15.00 4.25
C TYR A 558 -0.08 -16.05 3.71
N ASP A 559 0.44 -15.81 2.52
CA ASP A 559 1.64 -16.53 2.11
C ASP A 559 2.78 -16.07 3.01
N THR A 560 3.43 -17.00 3.68
CA THR A 560 4.67 -16.70 4.40
C THR A 560 5.75 -16.46 3.35
N PRO A 561 6.47 -15.33 3.36
CA PRO A 561 7.65 -15.19 2.51
C PRO A 561 8.58 -16.37 2.81
N VAL A 562 8.65 -17.30 1.87
CA VAL A 562 9.44 -18.52 1.97
C VAL A 562 10.86 -18.10 1.62
N PRO A 563 11.86 -18.47 2.43
CA PRO A 563 13.24 -18.38 2.00
C PRO A 563 13.39 -18.93 0.60
N SER A 564 13.99 -18.14 -0.29
CA SER A 564 14.17 -18.47 -1.69
C SER A 564 15.63 -18.29 -2.08
N LEU A 565 16.01 -18.89 -3.21
CA LEU A 565 17.34 -18.78 -3.78
C LEU A 565 17.16 -18.40 -5.24
N ASP A 566 17.65 -17.22 -5.61
CA ASP A 566 17.61 -16.76 -7.00
C ASP A 566 19.00 -16.88 -7.63
N ILE A 567 19.05 -17.04 -8.96
CA ILE A 567 20.31 -17.00 -9.72
C ILE A 567 20.28 -15.79 -10.65
N ALA A 568 21.29 -14.95 -10.57
CA ALA A 568 21.54 -13.87 -11.52
C ALA A 568 22.64 -14.30 -12.51
N LEU A 569 22.36 -14.17 -13.81
CA LEU A 569 23.27 -14.55 -14.90
C LEU A 569 23.64 -13.31 -15.72
N ARG A 570 24.92 -13.11 -16.00
CA ARG A 570 25.40 -12.05 -16.91
C ARG A 570 26.37 -12.63 -17.93
N TRP A 571 26.04 -12.50 -19.20
CA TRP A 571 26.88 -12.96 -20.31
C TRP A 571 27.64 -11.80 -20.94
N SER A 572 28.91 -12.04 -21.24
CA SER A 572 29.74 -11.16 -22.07
C SER A 572 30.52 -11.97 -23.10
N VAL A 573 30.88 -11.33 -24.20
CA VAL A 573 31.78 -11.89 -25.21
C VAL A 573 33.21 -11.60 -24.79
N LEU A 574 34.03 -12.65 -24.72
CA LEU A 574 35.46 -12.53 -24.40
C LEU A 574 36.28 -12.27 -25.65
N GLU A 575 36.11 -13.13 -26.66
CA GLU A 575 36.82 -13.05 -27.92
C GLU A 575 35.88 -13.33 -29.09
N THR A 576 36.18 -12.70 -30.22
CA THR A 576 35.48 -12.90 -31.49
C THR A 576 36.40 -13.60 -32.48
N GLY A 577 35.90 -14.68 -33.08
CA GLY A 577 36.59 -15.48 -34.09
C GLY A 577 36.17 -15.13 -35.51
N GLU A 578 36.16 -16.14 -36.37
CA GLU A 578 35.85 -15.97 -37.79
C GLU A 578 34.43 -15.44 -37.99
N SER A 579 34.32 -14.43 -38.86
CA SER A 579 33.08 -13.73 -39.18
C SER A 579 32.62 -14.14 -40.57
N GLN A 580 31.43 -14.74 -40.67
CA GLN A 580 30.82 -15.13 -41.93
C GLN A 580 29.66 -14.17 -42.27
N PRO A 581 29.77 -13.42 -43.38
CA PRO A 581 28.66 -12.60 -43.84
C PRO A 581 27.55 -13.48 -44.40
N PHE A 582 26.30 -13.13 -44.11
CA PHE A 582 25.12 -13.73 -44.72
C PHE A 582 24.03 -12.68 -44.90
N VAL A 583 23.05 -12.98 -45.75
CA VAL A 583 21.89 -12.10 -45.96
C VAL A 583 20.74 -12.61 -45.11
N GLY A 584 20.25 -11.77 -44.20
CA GLY A 584 19.10 -12.05 -43.34
C GLY A 584 17.82 -12.26 -44.15
N LYS A 585 16.78 -12.83 -43.53
CA LYS A 585 15.47 -13.05 -44.18
C LYS A 585 14.81 -11.74 -44.65
N ASP A 586 15.20 -10.62 -44.04
CA ASP A 586 14.80 -9.25 -44.34
C ASP A 586 15.75 -8.54 -45.31
N PHE A 587 16.66 -9.29 -45.96
CA PHE A 587 17.73 -8.78 -46.81
C PHE A 587 18.72 -7.84 -46.08
N ALA A 588 18.75 -7.87 -44.75
CA ALA A 588 19.82 -7.21 -44.00
C ALA A 588 21.17 -7.90 -44.28
N SER A 589 22.23 -7.11 -44.41
CA SER A 589 23.59 -7.64 -44.35
C SER A 589 23.88 -7.99 -42.91
N CYS A 590 23.99 -9.28 -42.63
CA CYS A 590 24.28 -9.79 -41.31
C CYS A 590 25.65 -10.44 -41.28
N THR A 591 26.27 -10.44 -40.11
CA THR A 591 27.51 -11.16 -39.85
C THR A 591 27.25 -12.12 -38.71
N ARG A 592 27.60 -13.40 -38.92
CA ARG A 592 27.69 -14.39 -37.84
C ARG A 592 29.14 -14.53 -37.45
N THR A 593 29.43 -14.29 -36.19
CA THR A 593 30.79 -14.38 -35.66
C THR A 593 30.82 -15.49 -34.62
N THR A 594 31.77 -16.41 -34.75
CA THR A 594 32.08 -17.38 -33.69
C THR A 594 32.62 -16.62 -32.48
N VAL A 595 32.22 -16.98 -31.27
CA VAL A 595 32.63 -16.23 -30.07
C VAL A 595 32.99 -17.19 -28.93
N SER A 596 33.91 -16.77 -28.09
CA SER A 596 34.05 -17.29 -26.72
C SER A 596 33.31 -16.35 -25.76
N ARG A 597 32.73 -16.89 -24.70
CA ARG A 597 31.92 -16.11 -23.76
C ARG A 597 32.35 -16.34 -22.32
N ARG A 598 32.13 -15.31 -21.51
CA ARG A 598 32.14 -15.41 -20.05
C ARG A 598 30.71 -15.27 -19.55
N CYS A 599 30.29 -16.12 -18.64
CA CYS A 599 29.10 -15.90 -17.84
C CYS A 599 29.53 -15.72 -16.39
N THR A 600 29.16 -14.59 -15.79
CA THR A 600 29.28 -14.38 -14.34
C THR A 600 27.93 -14.66 -13.72
N ILE A 601 27.93 -15.54 -12.73
CA ILE A 601 26.75 -16.12 -12.13
C ILE A 601 26.82 -15.91 -10.63
N GLU A 602 25.70 -15.51 -10.04
CA GLU A 602 25.62 -15.19 -8.61
C GLU A 602 24.35 -15.78 -8.01
N ALA A 603 24.50 -16.48 -6.89
CA ALA A 603 23.40 -16.98 -6.09
C ALA A 603 22.98 -15.93 -5.04
N TRP A 604 21.67 -15.67 -4.98
CA TRP A 604 21.05 -14.69 -4.12
C TRP A 604 20.08 -15.37 -3.14
N PRO A 605 20.54 -15.73 -1.93
CA PRO A 605 19.65 -16.22 -0.90
C PRO A 605 18.77 -15.08 -0.37
N ARG A 606 17.46 -15.30 -0.32
CA ARG A 606 16.50 -14.42 0.33
C ARG A 606 16.01 -15.07 1.61
N LEU A 607 16.05 -14.34 2.72
CA LEU A 607 15.53 -14.78 4.02
C LEU A 607 16.19 -16.08 4.55
N MET A 608 17.37 -16.43 4.04
CA MET A 608 18.25 -17.45 4.62
C MET A 608 19.12 -16.81 5.70
N VAL A 609 19.50 -17.59 6.71
CA VAL A 609 20.38 -17.13 7.80
C VAL A 609 21.82 -17.46 7.46
N PHE A 610 22.71 -16.45 7.41
CA PHE A 610 24.14 -16.68 7.16
C PHE A 610 24.83 -17.30 8.40
N PRO A 611 25.96 -18.03 8.23
CA PRO A 611 26.60 -18.38 6.95
C PRO A 611 25.71 -19.27 6.08
N VAL A 612 25.84 -19.12 4.77
CA VAL A 612 25.16 -19.95 3.77
C VAL A 612 26.23 -20.69 3.01
N ASP A 613 26.19 -22.01 3.08
CA ASP A 613 27.07 -22.88 2.32
C ASP A 613 26.45 -23.14 0.94
N TYR A 614 27.22 -22.93 -0.12
CA TYR A 614 26.75 -23.11 -1.49
C TYR A 614 27.36 -24.38 -2.09
N GLN A 615 26.52 -25.20 -2.71
CA GLN A 615 26.96 -26.31 -3.53
C GLN A 615 26.44 -26.09 -4.95
N TRP A 616 27.36 -25.91 -5.89
CA TRP A 616 27.03 -25.67 -7.29
C TRP A 616 27.08 -26.97 -8.08
N CYS A 617 26.16 -27.10 -9.03
CA CYS A 617 26.12 -28.20 -9.99
C CYS A 617 25.97 -27.61 -11.39
N LEU A 618 26.93 -27.87 -12.27
CA LEU A 618 26.94 -27.39 -13.64
C LEU A 618 26.88 -28.59 -14.59
N CYS A 619 25.89 -28.60 -15.48
CA CYS A 619 25.65 -29.68 -16.43
C CYS A 619 25.59 -31.08 -15.77
N GLY A 620 25.01 -31.15 -14.57
CA GLY A 620 24.89 -32.40 -13.79
C GLY A 620 26.13 -32.82 -13.01
N LYS A 621 27.21 -32.04 -13.03
CA LYS A 621 28.42 -32.27 -12.22
C LYS A 621 28.50 -31.28 -11.06
N VAL A 622 28.67 -31.79 -9.84
CA VAL A 622 28.96 -30.97 -8.66
C VAL A 622 30.34 -30.33 -8.83
N LEU A 623 30.42 -29.03 -8.56
CA LEU A 623 31.64 -28.24 -8.68
C LEU A 623 32.37 -28.17 -7.35
N GLU A 624 33.70 -28.31 -7.40
CA GLU A 624 34.58 -28.03 -6.27
C GLU A 624 35.00 -26.55 -6.27
N PRO A 625 35.20 -25.90 -5.10
CA PRO A 625 35.70 -24.54 -5.02
C PRO A 625 37.05 -24.34 -5.73
N GLY A 626 37.24 -23.20 -6.38
CA GLY A 626 38.42 -22.86 -7.18
C GLY A 626 38.19 -23.01 -8.69
N GLU A 627 39.27 -23.21 -9.44
CA GLU A 627 39.23 -23.36 -10.89
C GLU A 627 39.03 -24.82 -11.31
N GLY A 628 38.28 -25.06 -12.38
CA GLY A 628 38.10 -26.40 -12.95
C GLY A 628 37.47 -26.41 -14.34
N GLU A 629 37.19 -27.60 -14.88
CA GLU A 629 36.58 -27.78 -16.19
C GLU A 629 35.42 -28.79 -16.14
N VAL A 630 34.34 -28.49 -16.87
CA VAL A 630 33.16 -29.37 -17.04
C VAL A 630 32.92 -29.63 -18.52
N GLU A 631 33.10 -30.88 -18.93
CA GLU A 631 32.66 -31.34 -20.24
C GLU A 631 31.13 -31.44 -20.32
N HIS A 632 30.57 -30.96 -21.43
CA HIS A 632 29.15 -31.12 -21.78
C HIS A 632 28.99 -31.31 -23.30
N ALA A 633 27.75 -31.47 -23.77
CA ALA A 633 27.48 -31.80 -25.18
C ALA A 633 27.96 -30.74 -26.21
N GLY A 634 28.16 -29.48 -25.78
CA GLY A 634 28.52 -28.37 -26.65
C GLY A 634 29.99 -27.93 -26.58
N GLY A 635 30.81 -28.57 -25.73
CA GLY A 635 32.22 -28.23 -25.53
C GLY A 635 32.70 -28.44 -24.09
N THR A 636 33.82 -27.80 -23.76
CA THR A 636 34.36 -27.77 -22.39
C THR A 636 34.15 -26.39 -21.78
N LEU A 637 33.50 -26.34 -20.62
CA LEU A 637 33.34 -25.11 -19.84
C LEU A 637 34.44 -25.02 -18.81
N ARG A 638 35.24 -23.95 -18.85
CA ARG A 638 36.12 -23.60 -17.73
C ARG A 638 35.31 -22.87 -16.69
N TYR A 639 35.55 -23.14 -15.41
CA TYR A 639 34.87 -22.45 -14.35
C TYR A 639 35.84 -21.98 -13.27
N GLU A 640 35.45 -20.90 -12.59
CA GLU A 640 36.05 -20.41 -11.36
C GLU A 640 34.91 -20.22 -10.35
N LEU A 641 34.96 -21.00 -9.27
CA LEU A 641 33.95 -21.02 -8.22
C LEU A 641 34.51 -20.45 -6.91
N ALA A 642 33.88 -19.39 -6.41
CA ALA A 642 34.18 -18.79 -5.11
C ALA A 642 32.88 -18.50 -4.35
N GLY A 643 32.53 -19.37 -3.39
CA GLY A 643 31.34 -19.24 -2.56
C GLY A 643 30.05 -19.17 -3.39
N ARG A 644 29.40 -18.01 -3.37
CA ARG A 644 28.15 -17.75 -4.12
C ARG A 644 28.36 -17.22 -5.54
N HIS A 645 29.61 -17.08 -5.98
CA HIS A 645 29.97 -16.57 -7.30
C HIS A 645 30.56 -17.70 -8.15
N LEU A 646 29.99 -17.90 -9.33
CA LEU A 646 30.49 -18.83 -10.32
C LEU A 646 30.75 -18.07 -11.62
N THR A 647 31.98 -18.10 -12.11
CA THR A 647 32.29 -17.66 -13.46
C THR A 647 32.48 -18.88 -14.35
N ILE A 648 31.86 -18.90 -15.52
CA ILE A 648 32.11 -19.91 -16.55
C ILE A 648 32.61 -19.24 -17.83
N GLU A 649 33.51 -19.92 -18.53
CA GLU A 649 34.03 -19.51 -19.82
C GLU A 649 33.89 -20.64 -20.84
N THR A 650 33.48 -20.27 -22.05
CA THR A 650 33.33 -21.22 -23.16
C THR A 650 34.56 -21.20 -24.05
N GLY A 651 34.86 -22.33 -24.71
CA GLY A 651 35.75 -22.33 -25.86
C GLY A 651 35.20 -21.48 -27.01
N MET A 652 36.08 -21.16 -27.96
CA MET A 652 35.71 -20.42 -29.17
C MET A 652 34.77 -21.27 -30.03
N GLY A 653 33.53 -20.78 -30.25
CA GLY A 653 32.55 -21.50 -31.05
C GLY A 653 31.86 -22.67 -30.34
N ASP A 654 32.06 -22.80 -29.02
CA ASP A 654 31.32 -23.76 -28.20
C ASP A 654 29.92 -23.20 -27.89
N ALA A 655 28.92 -24.09 -27.95
CA ALA A 655 27.57 -23.77 -27.50
C ALA A 655 27.44 -24.14 -26.03
N VAL A 656 26.55 -23.48 -25.28
CA VAL A 656 26.15 -23.88 -23.92
C VAL A 656 24.69 -24.28 -23.99
N ASP A 657 24.41 -25.52 -23.59
CA ASP A 657 23.05 -26.07 -23.50
C ASP A 657 23.08 -27.12 -22.38
N CYS A 658 22.92 -26.64 -21.15
CA CYS A 658 22.83 -27.50 -19.97
C CYS A 658 22.13 -26.77 -18.82
N GLU A 659 21.90 -27.47 -17.72
CA GLU A 659 21.32 -26.89 -16.51
C GLU A 659 22.40 -26.47 -15.52
N LEU A 660 22.19 -25.34 -14.86
CA LEU A 660 22.95 -24.91 -13.70
C LEU A 660 22.05 -24.94 -12.47
N CYS A 661 22.49 -25.62 -11.43
CA CYS A 661 21.80 -25.66 -10.15
C CYS A 661 22.72 -25.17 -9.03
N VAL A 662 22.11 -24.58 -8.02
CA VAL A 662 22.79 -24.23 -6.77
C VAL A 662 21.92 -24.66 -5.61
N SER A 663 22.53 -25.36 -4.67
CA SER A 663 22.00 -25.59 -3.33
C SER A 663 22.62 -24.59 -2.37
N ALA A 664 21.81 -23.99 -1.51
CA ALA A 664 22.23 -23.11 -0.43
C ALA A 664 21.75 -23.70 0.89
N ILE A 665 22.65 -23.93 1.84
CA ILE A 665 22.34 -24.46 3.17
C ILE A 665 22.63 -23.35 4.18
N ASP A 666 21.59 -22.90 4.88
CA ASP A 666 21.72 -21.83 5.87
C ASP A 666 22.26 -22.34 7.22
N ALA A 667 22.61 -21.42 8.12
CA ALA A 667 23.17 -21.76 9.44
C ALA A 667 22.25 -22.61 10.35
N ARG A 668 20.97 -22.76 10.00
CA ARG A 668 20.00 -23.61 10.70
C ARG A 668 19.91 -25.02 10.08
N GLY A 669 20.72 -25.28 9.04
CA GLY A 669 20.65 -26.50 8.25
C GLY A 669 19.48 -26.52 7.27
N ARG A 670 18.86 -25.37 6.97
CA ARG A 670 17.79 -25.32 5.96
C ARG A 670 18.41 -25.22 4.57
N GLU A 671 18.17 -26.24 3.77
CA GLU A 671 18.57 -26.29 2.38
C GLU A 671 17.50 -25.67 1.47
N LEU A 672 17.93 -24.83 0.53
CA LEU A 672 17.16 -24.36 -0.61
C LEU A 672 17.90 -24.71 -1.88
N PHE A 673 17.15 -25.04 -2.93
CA PHE A 673 17.71 -25.47 -4.20
C PHE A 673 16.99 -24.77 -5.34
N THR A 674 17.75 -24.33 -6.35
CA THR A 674 17.22 -23.70 -7.55
C THR A 674 18.05 -24.08 -8.77
N CYS A 675 17.41 -24.20 -9.93
CA CYS A 675 18.07 -24.48 -11.20
C CYS A 675 17.62 -23.50 -12.28
N VAL A 676 18.53 -23.18 -13.19
CA VAL A 676 18.27 -22.37 -14.38
C VAL A 676 18.90 -23.02 -15.62
N PRO A 677 18.21 -22.99 -16.77
CA PRO A 677 18.81 -23.42 -18.02
C PRO A 677 19.88 -22.42 -18.47
N LEU A 678 21.05 -22.92 -18.87
CA LEU A 678 22.11 -22.17 -19.52
C LEU A 678 22.07 -22.47 -21.03
N GLU A 679 21.41 -21.60 -21.78
CA GLU A 679 21.29 -21.72 -23.24
C GLU A 679 21.96 -20.54 -23.94
N LYS A 680 23.09 -20.80 -24.62
CA LYS A 680 23.78 -19.85 -25.49
C LYS A 680 24.35 -20.55 -26.72
N GLY A 681 23.95 -20.09 -27.91
CA GLY A 681 24.45 -20.62 -29.17
C GLY A 681 25.91 -20.23 -29.45
N PRO A 682 26.63 -20.96 -30.32
CA PRO A 682 28.08 -20.80 -30.54
C PRO A 682 28.49 -19.52 -31.28
N MET A 683 27.51 -18.78 -31.83
CA MET A 683 27.73 -17.61 -32.66
C MET A 683 26.93 -16.42 -32.15
N GLU A 684 27.46 -15.23 -32.37
CA GLU A 684 26.73 -13.97 -32.24
C GLU A 684 26.33 -13.48 -33.64
N THR A 685 25.10 -12.98 -33.76
CA THR A 685 24.60 -12.44 -35.03
C THR A 685 24.38 -10.95 -34.89
N ALA A 686 25.12 -10.17 -35.66
CA ALA A 686 24.90 -8.73 -35.81
C ALA A 686 24.34 -8.46 -37.20
N CYS A 687 23.17 -7.83 -37.28
CA CYS A 687 22.55 -7.43 -38.54
C CYS A 687 22.54 -5.91 -38.65
N GLY A 688 22.92 -5.40 -39.83
CA GLY A 688 22.68 -4.00 -40.17
C GLY A 688 21.19 -3.71 -40.37
N PRO A 689 20.80 -2.43 -40.52
CA PRO A 689 19.42 -2.07 -40.83
C PRO A 689 18.96 -2.74 -42.14
N GLY A 690 17.79 -3.37 -42.09
CA GLY A 690 17.20 -4.04 -43.25
C GLY A 690 17.08 -3.09 -44.44
N ARG A 691 17.63 -3.49 -45.59
CA ARG A 691 17.47 -2.73 -46.82
C ARG A 691 16.11 -3.07 -47.43
N LYS A 692 15.21 -2.08 -47.51
CA LYS A 692 14.01 -2.20 -48.34
C LYS A 692 14.43 -2.42 -49.79
N PHE A 693 14.33 -3.65 -50.25
CA PHE A 693 14.52 -3.95 -51.66
C PHE A 693 13.27 -3.46 -52.38
N TYR A 694 13.36 -2.30 -53.04
CA TYR A 694 12.42 -1.92 -54.07
C TYR A 694 12.87 -2.66 -55.33
N PRO A 695 12.20 -3.75 -55.77
CA PRO A 695 12.53 -4.34 -57.06
C PRO A 695 12.40 -3.23 -58.11
N ARG A 696 13.52 -2.82 -58.70
CA ARG A 696 13.47 -1.97 -59.90
C ARG A 696 13.10 -2.91 -61.04
N PRO A 697 11.92 -2.79 -61.67
CA PRO A 697 11.62 -3.61 -62.84
C PRO A 697 12.71 -3.35 -63.89
N ARG A 698 13.41 -4.40 -64.30
CA ARG A 698 14.28 -4.36 -65.48
C ARG A 698 13.38 -4.50 -66.70
N ILE A 699 13.14 -3.39 -67.39
CA ILE A 699 12.54 -3.41 -68.72
C ILE A 699 13.67 -3.74 -69.69
N GLU A 700 13.64 -4.95 -70.25
CA GLU A 700 14.59 -5.37 -71.28
C GLU A 700 13.93 -5.11 -72.64
N LEU A 701 14.34 -4.04 -73.31
CA LEU A 701 13.90 -3.73 -74.67
C LEU A 701 14.63 -4.67 -75.62
N VAL A 702 13.94 -5.70 -76.09
CA VAL A 702 14.48 -6.60 -77.12
C VAL A 702 14.33 -5.91 -78.46
N PRO A 703 15.42 -5.63 -79.21
CA PRO A 703 15.31 -5.11 -80.57
C PRO A 703 14.68 -6.20 -81.44
N CYS A 704 13.51 -5.93 -82.00
CA CYS A 704 12.90 -6.81 -82.99
C CYS A 704 13.60 -6.65 -84.34
N ASP A 705 13.82 -7.77 -85.02
CA ASP A 705 14.35 -7.86 -86.38
C ASP A 705 13.47 -7.03 -87.35
N PRO A 706 14.03 -6.13 -88.19
CA PRO A 706 13.25 -5.23 -89.05
C PRO A 706 12.34 -5.90 -90.10
N LEU A 707 12.32 -7.24 -90.19
CA LEU A 707 11.60 -8.00 -91.22
C LEU A 707 10.26 -8.62 -90.76
N LEU A 708 9.81 -8.39 -89.51
CA LEU A 708 8.46 -8.73 -89.07
C LEU A 708 7.52 -7.53 -89.21
N ALA A 709 6.43 -7.71 -89.96
CA ALA A 709 5.50 -6.67 -90.39
C ALA A 709 5.02 -5.72 -89.27
N ILE A 710 5.08 -4.42 -89.57
CA ILE A 710 4.86 -3.25 -88.68
C ILE A 710 3.37 -3.06 -88.28
N ALA A 711 2.48 -4.00 -88.60
CA ALA A 711 1.03 -3.81 -88.44
C ALA A 711 0.53 -3.86 -86.97
N ASN A 712 1.31 -4.42 -86.04
CA ASN A 712 0.86 -4.69 -84.66
C ASN A 712 1.64 -3.94 -83.57
N TRP A 713 2.37 -2.87 -83.92
CA TRP A 713 3.10 -2.07 -82.95
C TRP A 713 2.20 -0.98 -82.38
N GLU A 714 1.97 -1.00 -81.07
CA GLU A 714 1.24 0.05 -80.36
C GLU A 714 2.26 1.01 -79.72
N SER A 715 2.00 2.32 -79.78
CA SER A 715 2.88 3.29 -79.13
C SER A 715 2.97 3.00 -77.63
N VAL A 716 4.15 3.19 -77.04
CA VAL A 716 4.37 3.14 -75.59
C VAL A 716 3.53 4.22 -74.86
N LEU A 717 3.12 5.26 -75.59
CA LEU A 717 2.21 6.29 -75.10
C LEU A 717 0.73 5.95 -75.32
N SER A 718 0.42 4.79 -75.92
CA SER A 718 -0.97 4.36 -76.07
C SER A 718 -1.59 4.09 -74.69
N PRO A 719 -2.86 4.44 -74.48
CA PRO A 719 -3.54 4.19 -73.20
C PRO A 719 -3.53 2.72 -72.79
N ARG A 720 -3.51 1.81 -73.77
CA ARG A 720 -3.49 0.36 -73.56
C ARG A 720 -2.15 -0.13 -72.99
N VAL A 721 -1.04 0.33 -73.56
CA VAL A 721 0.31 0.02 -73.07
C VAL A 721 0.56 0.71 -71.72
N GLN A 722 0.11 1.96 -71.55
CA GLN A 722 0.20 2.69 -70.27
C GLN A 722 -0.58 1.98 -69.16
N GLU A 723 -1.77 1.43 -69.44
CA GLU A 723 -2.59 0.70 -68.47
C GLU A 723 -1.98 -0.66 -68.10
N ALA A 724 -1.38 -1.37 -69.06
CA ALA A 724 -0.63 -2.61 -68.79
C ALA A 724 0.59 -2.33 -67.90
N PHE A 725 1.34 -1.26 -68.17
CA PHE A 725 2.44 -0.80 -67.31
C PHE A 725 1.95 -0.44 -65.90
N ARG A 726 0.81 0.24 -65.79
CA ARG A 726 0.24 0.65 -64.51
C ARG A 726 -0.20 -0.57 -63.68
N LYS A 727 -0.85 -1.58 -64.29
CA LYS A 727 -1.21 -2.83 -63.60
C LYS A 727 0.01 -3.61 -63.12
N ALA A 728 1.03 -3.75 -63.96
CA ALA A 728 2.28 -4.44 -63.58
C ALA A 728 3.03 -3.76 -62.42
N MET A 729 2.90 -2.43 -62.27
CA MET A 729 3.52 -1.69 -61.16
C MET A 729 2.68 -1.66 -59.87
N VAL A 730 1.37 -1.88 -59.94
CA VAL A 730 0.47 -1.79 -58.76
C VAL A 730 0.41 -3.10 -57.97
N ASP A 731 0.47 -4.26 -58.65
CA ASP A 731 0.39 -5.58 -57.98
C ASP A 731 1.60 -5.90 -57.08
N ASP A 732 2.70 -5.15 -57.17
CA ASP A 732 3.92 -5.37 -56.36
C ASP A 732 3.93 -4.59 -55.03
N THR A 733 2.87 -3.83 -54.72
CA THR A 733 2.74 -3.10 -53.44
C THR A 733 1.97 -3.88 -52.36
N GLY A 734 1.36 -5.02 -52.73
CA GLY A 734 0.67 -5.92 -51.83
C GLY A 734 1.57 -7.09 -51.42
N GLY A 735 2.22 -6.99 -50.26
CA GLY A 735 3.08 -8.05 -49.72
C GLY A 735 2.34 -9.38 -49.51
N LYS A 736 2.35 -10.24 -50.53
CA LYS A 736 2.22 -11.72 -50.52
C LYS A 736 2.13 -12.24 -51.98
N GLY A 737 3.16 -11.98 -52.78
CA GLY A 737 3.30 -12.54 -54.13
C GLY A 737 4.23 -13.76 -54.13
N THR A 738 3.67 -14.97 -54.28
CA THR A 738 4.43 -16.19 -54.59
C THR A 738 5.16 -16.05 -55.93
N ALA A 739 6.39 -16.56 -56.03
CA ALA A 739 7.35 -16.42 -57.14
C ALA A 739 6.95 -17.05 -58.50
N LYS A 740 5.70 -16.90 -58.95
CA LYS A 740 5.22 -17.40 -60.25
C LYS A 740 4.35 -16.35 -60.94
N GLN A 741 4.97 -15.32 -61.52
CA GLN A 741 4.50 -14.67 -62.74
C GLN A 741 5.60 -13.74 -63.26
N ARG A 742 6.47 -14.25 -64.13
CA ARG A 742 7.22 -13.41 -65.07
C ARG A 742 6.35 -13.26 -66.30
N GLU A 743 5.47 -12.27 -66.34
CA GLU A 743 4.97 -11.78 -67.61
C GLU A 743 6.09 -11.00 -68.28
N VAL A 744 6.70 -11.59 -69.30
CA VAL A 744 7.59 -10.86 -70.20
C VAL A 744 6.68 -10.07 -71.14
N ILE A 745 6.54 -8.77 -70.90
CA ILE A 745 6.00 -7.85 -71.89
C ILE A 745 7.10 -7.71 -72.95
N ARG A 746 6.86 -8.29 -74.14
CA ARG A 746 7.68 -8.07 -75.33
C ARG A 746 7.20 -6.85 -76.09
#